data_AF-A0A6V7NKI4-F1
#
_entry.id   AF-A0A6V7NKI4-F1
#
_cell.length_a   1.000
_cell.length_b   1.000
_cell.length_c   1.000
_cell.angle_alpha   90.00
_cell.angle_beta   90.00
_cell.angle_gamma   90.00
#
_symmetry.space_group_name_H-M   'P 1'
#
loop_
_entity.id
_entity.type
_entity.pdbx_description
1 polymer ?
#
loop_
_entity_poly.entity_id
_entity_poly.type
_entity_poly.pdbx_seq_one_letter_code
_entity_poly.pdbx_strand_id
1 'polypeptide(L)'
;MESAWVRAKKALGMSLCVAVPAILDEDFGGAGAFDAAGRLSASSSSSVAGRRRRRLRSTGRSICAICLCAMKPGCGHALFTAECSHMFHFHCISSSIKHGNSLCPVCRAKWSEIPLLSPPTFDVTLGQAQANPIVDFVNQVHRYLPLYRDEEPAAFNDDEPIVSQSETVQIPQTESDRRVEIRTYLEFSAIPQSSSHEDFTILIHVKAPHPTSTSVQSSRAPIDLVAVIDVSGSMAGTKLALLKRALGFVIQNLGPSDRLSVIAFSSMARRLFHLRRMSEIGRHAALQAVNSLVANGGTNIAEGLKKAAKVFDQRRLKNPVGSIILLSDGQDTYTISSNNTGASIDYRPLIPLSILHGSGQRIPIHAFGFGTDHDSTALHSIAETSSGTFSFIETESAIQDAFAQCIGGLLSVVVQEMQVKLECSDAGVLLSSLKSGGYDNQVDTDSRRGSIKIGDIYADEERDFLVLVNIPRSQQETTMLVKVNCAYKDPRTKECVELQDEVTIQRPKFCADQEVSIEVDREWNRLRAAEAMSTARLAAERGALTEAVSVLEEFRKKLSESRAVVSGDQFCLALDAELKQLQERMADHQRYRTTGRAYMLSGLSSHSMQRATARGNSTDSANLVGVYQTQSMVDMVRRSQMLGPPSPRGPVRPQGR
;
A
#
# COMPACT_ATOMS: atom_id res chain seq x y z
N MET A 1 40.87 -37.01 -7.84
CA MET A 1 39.42 -37.30 -7.91
C MET A 1 38.70 -36.31 -7.01
N GLU A 2 37.86 -35.42 -7.56
CA GLU A 2 37.11 -34.46 -6.74
C GLU A 2 35.93 -35.13 -6.00
N SER A 3 35.78 -34.82 -4.72
CA SER A 3 34.73 -35.35 -3.85
C SER A 3 33.34 -34.86 -4.26
N ALA A 4 32.31 -35.67 -3.96
CA ALA A 4 30.91 -35.34 -4.28
C ALA A 4 30.45 -33.99 -3.68
N TRP A 5 31.04 -33.59 -2.55
CA TRP A 5 30.77 -32.33 -1.86
C TRP A 5 31.17 -31.08 -2.68
N VAL A 6 32.24 -31.15 -3.47
CA VAL A 6 32.69 -30.03 -4.31
C VAL A 6 31.76 -29.81 -5.50
N ARG A 7 31.17 -30.89 -6.05
CA ARG A 7 30.19 -30.81 -7.14
C ARG A 7 28.86 -30.22 -6.68
N ALA A 8 28.41 -30.56 -5.46
CA ALA A 8 27.22 -29.96 -4.85
C ALA A 8 27.37 -28.43 -4.68
N LYS A 9 28.57 -27.95 -4.33
CA LYS A 9 28.83 -26.51 -4.12
C LYS A 9 28.83 -25.70 -5.43
N LYS A 10 29.27 -26.27 -6.55
CA LYS A 10 29.20 -25.65 -7.89
C LYS A 10 27.78 -25.63 -8.50
N ALA A 11 26.91 -26.57 -8.10
CA ALA A 11 25.55 -26.68 -8.64
C ALA A 11 24.53 -25.69 -8.04
N LEU A 12 24.88 -24.96 -6.96
CA LEU A 12 23.94 -24.13 -6.20
C LEU A 12 24.17 -22.62 -6.26
N GLY A 13 25.15 -22.13 -7.02
CA GLY A 13 25.17 -20.74 -7.53
C GLY A 13 25.07 -19.61 -6.49
N MET A 14 25.49 -19.81 -5.23
CA MET A 14 25.44 -18.78 -4.19
C MET A 14 26.82 -18.14 -3.96
N SER A 15 27.00 -16.94 -4.51
CA SER A 15 28.10 -16.04 -4.15
C SER A 15 27.59 -14.99 -3.15
N LEU A 16 27.77 -15.25 -1.84
CA LEU A 16 27.63 -14.21 -0.82
C LEU A 16 29.01 -13.81 -0.32
N CYS A 17 29.35 -12.53 -0.49
CA CYS A 17 30.46 -11.91 0.21
C CYS A 17 30.04 -11.61 1.66
N VAL A 18 30.69 -12.23 2.63
CA VAL A 18 30.61 -11.84 4.04
C VAL A 18 32.04 -11.70 4.54
N ALA A 19 32.45 -10.47 4.87
CA ALA A 19 33.66 -10.22 5.61
C ALA A 19 33.44 -10.61 7.08
N VAL A 20 34.37 -11.37 7.65
CA VAL A 20 34.36 -11.76 9.07
C VAL A 20 35.43 -10.95 9.79
N PRO A 21 35.09 -10.14 10.81
CA PRO A 21 36.09 -9.47 11.64
C PRO A 21 36.85 -10.50 12.49
N ALA A 22 38.15 -10.29 12.66
CA ALA A 22 38.96 -11.10 13.57
C ALA A 22 38.59 -10.78 15.03
N ILE A 23 38.43 -11.82 15.85
CA ILE A 23 38.39 -11.71 17.31
C ILE A 23 39.76 -12.13 17.83
N LEU A 24 40.36 -11.24 18.62
CA LEU A 24 41.51 -11.52 19.47
C LEU A 24 40.96 -12.07 20.79
N ASP A 25 41.38 -13.26 21.18
CA ASP A 25 41.28 -13.75 22.56
C ASP A 25 42.70 -14.13 23.02
N GLU A 26 43.16 -13.50 24.09
CA GLU A 26 44.48 -13.77 24.70
C GLU A 26 44.44 -14.99 25.64
N ASP A 27 45.62 -15.57 25.87
CA ASP A 27 45.84 -16.73 26.72
C ASP A 27 45.38 -16.55 28.17
N PHE A 28 44.79 -17.61 28.75
CA PHE A 28 45.13 -18.03 30.11
C PHE A 28 45.09 -19.57 30.22
N GLY A 29 46.24 -20.18 30.52
CA GLY A 29 46.40 -21.62 30.60
C GLY A 29 46.07 -22.24 31.96
N GLY A 30 45.79 -23.56 31.96
CA GLY A 30 45.60 -24.38 33.15
C GLY A 30 45.63 -25.87 32.80
N ALA A 31 46.65 -26.60 33.28
CA ALA A 31 46.94 -27.97 32.85
C ALA A 31 46.20 -29.06 33.67
N GLY A 32 46.05 -30.27 33.11
CA GLY A 32 45.58 -31.44 33.87
C GLY A 32 45.33 -32.73 33.06
N ALA A 33 46.34 -33.61 33.04
CA ALA A 33 46.35 -35.06 32.72
C ALA A 33 45.05 -35.78 32.25
N PHE A 34 45.02 -36.44 31.07
CA PHE A 34 45.63 -37.74 30.70
C PHE A 34 44.86 -39.03 31.15
N ASP A 35 44.40 -39.74 30.13
CA ASP A 35 44.42 -41.21 29.90
C ASP A 35 43.37 -42.25 30.39
N ALA A 36 42.96 -43.02 29.36
CA ALA A 36 42.87 -44.48 29.26
C ALA A 36 41.68 -45.31 29.85
N ALA A 37 40.76 -45.65 28.95
CA ALA A 37 40.34 -47.02 28.54
C ALA A 37 40.22 -48.18 29.55
N GLY A 38 39.09 -48.91 29.54
CA GLY A 38 39.00 -50.21 30.27
C GLY A 38 37.70 -51.04 30.23
N ARG A 39 37.36 -51.64 29.07
CA ARG A 39 36.68 -52.95 28.86
C ARG A 39 35.66 -53.52 29.89
N LEU A 40 34.44 -53.75 29.38
CA LEU A 40 33.68 -55.02 29.34
C LEU A 40 33.94 -56.14 30.38
N SER A 41 32.87 -56.59 31.05
CA SER A 41 32.62 -58.02 31.35
C SER A 41 31.12 -58.31 31.51
N ALA A 42 30.68 -59.56 31.30
CA ALA A 42 29.26 -59.96 31.30
C ALA A 42 29.04 -61.36 31.92
N SER A 43 27.92 -61.54 32.63
CA SER A 43 27.30 -62.83 33.07
C SER A 43 26.32 -62.55 34.24
N SER A 44 25.23 -63.27 34.52
CA SER A 44 24.41 -64.25 33.77
C SER A 44 23.18 -64.67 34.63
N SER A 45 22.02 -64.94 34.01
CA SER A 45 20.88 -65.77 34.51
C SER A 45 20.19 -65.40 35.86
N SER A 46 18.90 -65.65 36.12
CA SER A 46 17.79 -66.28 35.36
C SER A 46 16.41 -65.98 35.98
N SER A 47 15.36 -65.82 35.13
CA SER A 47 13.92 -66.20 35.31
C SER A 47 13.19 -65.95 36.67
N VAL A 48 11.95 -65.46 36.80
CA VAL A 48 10.62 -65.81 36.22
C VAL A 48 9.67 -64.64 36.62
N ALA A 49 8.66 -64.13 35.90
CA ALA A 49 8.17 -64.19 34.52
C ALA A 49 7.21 -62.97 34.28
N GLY A 50 6.60 -62.84 33.10
CA GLY A 50 5.58 -61.80 32.82
C GLY A 50 5.40 -61.49 31.33
N ARG A 51 4.33 -62.00 30.70
CA ARG A 51 4.09 -61.87 29.24
C ARG A 51 3.76 -60.42 28.82
N ARG A 52 4.77 -59.62 28.47
CA ARG A 52 4.59 -58.45 27.59
C ARG A 52 4.58 -58.89 26.12
N ARG A 53 3.50 -58.63 25.38
CA ARG A 53 3.48 -58.79 23.91
C ARG A 53 4.42 -57.76 23.28
N ARG A 54 5.38 -58.24 22.47
CA ARG A 54 6.35 -57.40 21.75
C ARG A 54 5.66 -56.48 20.75
N ARG A 55 6.08 -55.20 20.70
CA ARG A 55 5.84 -54.34 19.53
C ARG A 55 6.63 -54.90 18.34
N LEU A 56 5.94 -55.34 17.29
CA LEU A 56 6.57 -55.57 16.00
C LEU A 56 6.72 -54.21 15.29
N ARG A 57 7.95 -53.70 15.16
CA ARG A 57 8.25 -52.65 14.18
C ARG A 57 8.20 -53.29 12.79
N SER A 58 7.05 -53.19 12.14
CA SER A 58 6.90 -53.58 10.74
C SER A 58 7.35 -52.42 9.85
N THR A 59 8.52 -52.57 9.22
CA THR A 59 8.88 -51.82 8.01
C THR A 59 8.09 -52.42 6.84
N GLY A 60 6.78 -52.17 6.82
CA GLY A 60 5.84 -52.63 5.80
C GLY A 60 5.35 -51.47 4.93
N ARG A 61 5.34 -51.67 3.61
CA ARG A 61 4.81 -50.69 2.65
C ARG A 61 3.36 -50.37 3.01
N SER A 62 3.03 -49.10 3.15
CA SER A 62 1.66 -48.60 3.40
C SER A 62 0.76 -48.97 2.23
N ILE A 63 -0.17 -49.92 2.41
CA ILE A 63 -1.14 -50.35 1.39
C ILE A 63 -2.53 -49.78 1.75
N CYS A 64 -3.21 -49.19 0.77
CA CYS A 64 -4.57 -48.66 0.95
C CYS A 64 -5.55 -49.81 1.14
N ALA A 65 -6.28 -49.85 2.27
CA ALA A 65 -7.20 -50.96 2.57
C ALA A 65 -8.45 -51.04 1.66
N ILE A 66 -8.68 -50.03 0.80
CA ILE A 66 -9.84 -49.99 -0.12
C ILE A 66 -9.47 -50.52 -1.52
N CYS A 67 -8.33 -50.11 -2.08
CA CYS A 67 -7.90 -50.53 -3.43
C CYS A 67 -6.70 -51.49 -3.44
N LEU A 68 -6.12 -51.81 -2.28
CA LEU A 68 -4.97 -52.69 -2.09
C LEU A 68 -3.67 -52.24 -2.81
N CYS A 69 -3.64 -51.02 -3.36
CA CYS A 69 -2.45 -50.40 -3.94
C CYS A 69 -1.54 -49.72 -2.89
N ALA A 70 -0.25 -49.61 -3.20
CA ALA A 70 0.74 -48.96 -2.33
C ALA A 70 0.59 -47.43 -2.30
N MET A 71 0.48 -46.87 -1.10
CA MET A 71 0.41 -45.44 -0.80
C MET A 71 1.82 -44.87 -0.70
N LYS A 72 2.34 -44.33 -1.81
CA LYS A 72 3.61 -43.59 -1.87
C LYS A 72 3.35 -42.08 -2.06
N PRO A 73 3.97 -41.19 -1.26
CA PRO A 73 4.01 -39.76 -1.56
C PRO A 73 4.67 -39.50 -2.91
N GLY A 74 4.12 -38.56 -3.69
CA GLY A 74 4.68 -38.13 -4.99
C GLY A 74 4.07 -38.76 -6.24
N CYS A 75 3.16 -39.74 -6.11
CA CYS A 75 2.52 -40.41 -7.27
C CYS A 75 1.25 -39.71 -7.80
N GLY A 76 1.09 -38.39 -7.60
CA GLY A 76 -0.07 -37.62 -8.07
C GLY A 76 -1.41 -37.89 -7.36
N HIS A 77 -1.46 -38.81 -6.40
CA HIS A 77 -2.66 -39.17 -5.64
C HIS A 77 -2.60 -38.58 -4.23
N ALA A 78 -3.58 -37.76 -3.86
CA ALA A 78 -3.70 -37.24 -2.51
C ALA A 78 -3.94 -38.38 -1.50
N LEU A 79 -3.31 -38.28 -0.32
CA LEU A 79 -3.47 -39.22 0.78
C LEU A 79 -4.34 -38.60 1.87
N PHE A 80 -5.31 -39.37 2.37
CA PHE A 80 -6.16 -38.99 3.50
C PHE A 80 -5.77 -39.83 4.72
N THR A 81 -5.57 -39.17 5.87
CA THR A 81 -5.38 -39.84 7.16
C THR A 81 -6.60 -39.56 8.01
N ALA A 82 -7.38 -40.59 8.32
CA ALA A 82 -8.57 -40.47 9.16
C ALA A 82 -8.18 -40.19 10.62
N GLU A 83 -9.10 -39.63 11.41
CA GLU A 83 -8.96 -39.35 12.86
C GLU A 83 -8.44 -40.59 13.63
N CYS A 84 -8.89 -41.78 13.23
CA CYS A 84 -8.44 -43.08 13.75
C CYS A 84 -7.03 -43.54 13.28
N SER A 85 -6.21 -42.64 12.73
CA SER A 85 -4.84 -42.85 12.22
C SER A 85 -4.71 -43.87 11.07
N HIS A 86 -5.80 -44.24 10.40
CA HIS A 86 -5.76 -45.08 9.20
C HIS A 86 -5.62 -44.22 7.94
N MET A 87 -4.75 -44.65 7.03
CA MET A 87 -4.46 -43.94 5.77
C MET A 87 -5.13 -44.59 4.57
N PHE A 88 -5.60 -43.76 3.64
CA PHE A 88 -6.25 -44.15 2.39
C PHE A 88 -5.82 -43.22 1.25
N HIS A 89 -5.97 -43.65 -0.01
CA HIS A 89 -6.02 -42.69 -1.11
C HIS A 89 -7.31 -41.85 -1.02
N PHE A 90 -7.19 -40.54 -1.19
CA PHE A 90 -8.31 -39.59 -1.07
C PHE A 90 -9.50 -40.00 -1.93
N HIS A 91 -9.28 -40.31 -3.22
CA HIS A 91 -10.34 -40.75 -4.13
C HIS A 91 -11.04 -42.05 -3.66
N CYS A 92 -10.28 -43.03 -3.17
CA CYS A 92 -10.85 -44.28 -2.67
C CYS A 92 -11.79 -44.05 -1.48
N ILE A 93 -11.43 -43.14 -0.57
CA ILE A 93 -12.27 -42.87 0.59
C ILE A 93 -13.43 -41.92 0.29
N SER A 94 -13.23 -40.89 -0.55
CA SER A 94 -14.33 -40.05 -1.04
C SER A 94 -15.40 -40.88 -1.75
N SER A 95 -15.01 -41.93 -2.49
CA SER A 95 -15.97 -42.87 -3.08
C SER A 95 -16.72 -43.68 -2.02
N SER A 96 -16.05 -44.20 -0.99
CA SER A 96 -16.70 -44.95 0.10
C SER A 96 -17.72 -44.09 0.87
N ILE A 97 -17.39 -42.82 1.12
CA ILE A 97 -18.27 -41.81 1.73
C ILE A 97 -19.47 -41.50 0.84
N LYS A 98 -19.29 -41.34 -0.49
CA LYS A 98 -20.40 -41.12 -1.45
C LYS A 98 -21.47 -42.21 -1.39
N HIS A 99 -21.10 -43.43 -1.02
CA HIS A 99 -22.03 -44.57 -0.85
C HIS A 99 -22.59 -44.68 0.58
N GLY A 100 -22.49 -43.63 1.41
CA GLY A 100 -23.13 -43.53 2.73
C GLY A 100 -22.32 -44.08 3.91
N ASN A 101 -21.07 -44.52 3.71
CA ASN A 101 -20.26 -45.07 4.80
C ASN A 101 -19.53 -43.98 5.61
N SER A 102 -20.11 -43.61 6.76
CA SER A 102 -19.51 -42.67 7.73
C SER A 102 -18.64 -43.35 8.81
N LEU A 103 -18.18 -44.58 8.56
CA LEU A 103 -17.34 -45.38 9.45
C LEU A 103 -16.03 -45.76 8.76
N CYS A 104 -14.92 -45.75 9.49
CA CYS A 104 -13.63 -46.23 8.98
C CYS A 104 -13.71 -47.68 8.47
N PRO A 105 -13.34 -47.98 7.21
CA PRO A 105 -13.36 -49.35 6.68
C PRO A 105 -12.48 -50.34 7.44
N VAL A 106 -11.46 -49.86 8.19
CA VAL A 106 -10.49 -50.71 8.91
C VAL A 106 -10.90 -50.95 10.37
N CYS A 107 -11.29 -49.90 11.11
CA CYS A 107 -11.57 -50.01 12.54
C CYS A 107 -13.01 -49.64 12.96
N ARG A 108 -13.87 -49.29 12.00
CA ARG A 108 -15.28 -48.87 12.21
C ARG A 108 -15.50 -47.67 13.14
N ALA A 109 -14.46 -46.89 13.44
CA ALA A 109 -14.62 -45.60 14.12
C ALA A 109 -15.49 -44.65 13.28
N LYS A 110 -16.44 -43.96 13.91
CA LYS A 110 -17.29 -42.93 13.31
C LYS A 110 -16.49 -41.64 13.12
N TRP A 111 -16.66 -40.97 11.98
CA TRP A 111 -15.90 -39.74 11.66
C TRP A 111 -16.70 -38.47 11.97
N SER A 112 -16.02 -37.49 12.57
CA SER A 112 -16.58 -36.14 12.82
C SER A 112 -16.41 -35.24 11.61
N GLU A 113 -15.24 -35.30 10.95
CA GLU A 113 -14.95 -34.50 9.75
C GLU A 113 -14.93 -35.36 8.47
N ILE A 114 -15.62 -34.89 7.43
CA ILE A 114 -15.76 -35.57 6.14
C ILE A 114 -15.17 -34.68 5.04
N PRO A 115 -14.28 -35.18 4.16
CA PRO A 115 -13.76 -34.42 3.03
C PRO A 115 -14.86 -33.89 2.10
N LEU A 116 -14.90 -32.57 1.92
CA LEU A 116 -15.88 -31.88 1.09
C LEU A 116 -15.75 -32.28 -0.39
N LEU A 117 -16.90 -32.46 -1.04
CA LEU A 117 -17.02 -32.75 -2.46
C LEU A 117 -17.48 -31.49 -3.20
N SER A 118 -16.80 -31.17 -4.31
CA SER A 118 -17.29 -30.17 -5.28
C SER A 118 -18.66 -30.58 -5.83
N PRO A 119 -19.56 -29.63 -6.14
CA PRO A 119 -20.92 -29.94 -6.60
C PRO A 119 -20.90 -30.61 -7.99
N PRO A 120 -21.81 -31.55 -8.28
CA PRO A 120 -21.95 -32.11 -9.63
C PRO A 120 -22.59 -31.09 -10.57
N THR A 121 -22.10 -31.03 -11.81
CA THR A 121 -22.84 -30.46 -12.94
C THR A 121 -24.10 -31.30 -13.18
N PHE A 122 -25.28 -30.67 -13.14
CA PHE A 122 -26.53 -31.31 -13.54
C PHE A 122 -27.13 -30.63 -14.76
N ASP A 123 -27.48 -31.45 -15.74
CA ASP A 123 -28.16 -31.09 -16.97
C ASP A 123 -29.67 -30.89 -16.72
N VAL A 124 -30.32 -30.04 -17.51
CA VAL A 124 -31.69 -29.57 -17.22
C VAL A 124 -32.72 -30.29 -18.07
N THR A 125 -33.65 -31.00 -17.44
CA THR A 125 -34.93 -31.42 -18.05
C THR A 125 -36.12 -31.05 -17.16
N LEU A 126 -37.16 -30.48 -17.77
CA LEU A 126 -38.38 -29.99 -17.11
C LEU A 126 -39.24 -31.13 -16.52
N GLY A 127 -39.85 -30.93 -15.35
CA GLY A 127 -40.75 -31.94 -14.78
C GLY A 127 -41.50 -31.60 -13.48
N GLN A 128 -42.35 -30.57 -13.50
CA GLN A 128 -43.49 -30.33 -12.57
C GLN A 128 -43.22 -30.18 -11.04
N ALA A 129 -44.14 -29.49 -10.37
CA ALA A 129 -43.93 -28.97 -9.01
C ALA A 129 -44.49 -29.88 -7.91
N GLN A 130 -43.72 -30.05 -6.84
CA GLN A 130 -44.19 -30.29 -5.47
C GLN A 130 -43.14 -29.76 -4.47
N ALA A 131 -43.57 -29.42 -3.24
CA ALA A 131 -42.77 -28.63 -2.30
C ALA A 131 -41.46 -29.31 -1.87
N ASN A 132 -40.35 -28.56 -1.88
CA ASN A 132 -39.00 -29.08 -1.65
C ASN A 132 -38.63 -29.09 -0.15
N PRO A 133 -38.38 -30.25 0.49
CA PRO A 133 -37.96 -30.34 1.90
C PRO A 133 -36.49 -29.93 2.15
N ILE A 134 -35.84 -29.30 1.16
CA ILE A 134 -34.44 -28.88 1.20
C ILE A 134 -34.27 -27.60 2.05
N VAL A 135 -35.31 -26.74 2.10
CA VAL A 135 -35.25 -25.45 2.82
C VAL A 135 -35.07 -25.65 4.33
N ASP A 136 -35.75 -26.64 4.92
CA ASP A 136 -35.63 -26.93 6.35
C ASP A 136 -34.28 -27.55 6.73
N PHE A 137 -33.71 -28.41 5.86
CA PHE A 137 -32.40 -29.01 6.14
C PHE A 137 -31.26 -27.99 6.08
N VAL A 138 -31.30 -27.04 5.12
CA VAL A 138 -30.34 -25.92 5.06
C VAL A 138 -30.45 -25.02 6.30
N ASN A 139 -31.67 -24.74 6.76
CA ASN A 139 -31.91 -24.00 8.00
C ASN A 139 -31.44 -24.75 9.26
N GLN A 140 -31.47 -26.09 9.26
CA GLN A 140 -31.07 -26.90 10.41
C GLN A 140 -29.54 -27.11 10.50
N VAL A 141 -28.83 -27.18 9.37
CA VAL A 141 -27.36 -27.26 9.33
C VAL A 141 -26.69 -25.93 9.73
N HIS A 142 -27.37 -24.80 9.53
CA HIS A 142 -26.87 -23.48 9.95
C HIS A 142 -26.72 -23.28 11.47
N ARG A 143 -27.14 -24.23 12.33
CA ARG A 143 -27.02 -24.11 13.80
C ARG A 143 -25.67 -24.57 14.40
N TYR A 144 -24.79 -25.21 13.63
CA TYR A 144 -23.60 -25.90 14.17
C TYR A 144 -22.24 -25.44 13.60
N LEU A 145 -22.20 -24.28 12.94
CA LEU A 145 -20.96 -23.58 12.60
C LEU A 145 -20.89 -22.27 13.39
N PRO A 146 -19.78 -21.94 14.07
CA PRO A 146 -19.55 -20.62 14.66
C PRO A 146 -19.24 -19.61 13.54
N LEU A 147 -20.26 -19.31 12.72
CA LEU A 147 -20.29 -18.10 11.92
C LEU A 147 -20.36 -16.92 12.89
N TYR A 148 -19.46 -15.95 12.72
CA TYR A 148 -19.58 -14.64 13.38
C TYR A 148 -20.94 -14.04 13.03
N ARG A 149 -21.88 -14.17 13.96
CA ARG A 149 -23.27 -13.72 13.88
C ARG A 149 -23.66 -12.97 15.15
N ASP A 150 -22.68 -12.26 15.72
CA ASP A 150 -22.97 -11.18 16.64
C ASP A 150 -23.70 -10.08 15.86
N GLU A 151 -24.77 -9.54 16.43
CA GLU A 151 -25.35 -8.31 15.94
C GLU A 151 -24.28 -7.21 16.00
N GLU A 152 -24.14 -6.43 14.94
CA GLU A 152 -23.11 -5.40 14.86
C GLU A 152 -23.35 -4.36 15.98
N PRO A 153 -22.37 -4.15 16.88
CA PRO A 153 -22.63 -3.41 18.11
C PRO A 153 -23.00 -1.95 17.83
N ALA A 154 -23.93 -1.43 18.63
CA ALA A 154 -24.42 -0.06 18.51
C ALA A 154 -23.29 0.99 18.61
N ALA A 155 -22.22 0.69 19.36
CA ALA A 155 -21.01 1.49 19.48
C ALA A 155 -19.75 0.70 19.06
N PHE A 156 -18.75 1.40 18.51
CA PHE A 156 -17.46 0.86 18.04
C PHE A 156 -16.32 1.26 19.00
N ASN A 157 -16.57 1.18 20.30
CA ASN A 157 -15.63 1.48 21.40
C ASN A 157 -15.01 0.20 22.01
N ASP A 158 -15.00 -0.87 21.24
CA ASP A 158 -14.46 -2.20 21.53
C ASP A 158 -12.98 -2.35 21.13
N ASP A 159 -12.25 -1.23 21.01
CA ASP A 159 -10.84 -1.24 20.60
C ASP A 159 -9.90 -1.74 21.71
N GLU A 160 -8.90 -2.53 21.30
CA GLU A 160 -7.83 -2.99 22.20
C GLU A 160 -6.99 -1.79 22.69
N PRO A 161 -6.43 -1.85 23.92
CA PRO A 161 -5.59 -0.79 24.47
C PRO A 161 -4.38 -0.48 23.56
N ILE A 162 -3.68 0.64 23.76
CA ILE A 162 -2.37 0.91 23.13
C ILE A 162 -1.27 0.41 24.07
N VAL A 163 -0.14 -0.09 23.54
CA VAL A 163 1.04 -0.36 24.38
C VAL A 163 1.69 0.99 24.66
N SER A 164 1.60 1.46 25.90
CA SER A 164 2.54 2.48 26.37
C SER A 164 3.94 1.88 26.27
N GLN A 165 4.74 2.33 25.32
CA GLN A 165 6.17 2.05 25.30
C GLN A 165 6.81 2.86 26.42
N SER A 166 6.73 2.33 27.64
CA SER A 166 7.54 2.81 28.76
C SER A 166 9.00 2.55 28.43
N GLU A 167 9.83 3.60 28.57
CA GLU A 167 11.30 3.53 28.57
C GLU A 167 11.95 3.01 27.28
N THR A 168 11.97 3.85 26.24
CA THR A 168 13.01 3.74 25.20
C THR A 168 14.32 4.28 25.74
N VAL A 169 15.36 3.44 25.81
CA VAL A 169 16.72 3.83 26.19
C VAL A 169 17.19 4.99 25.30
N GLN A 170 17.60 6.11 25.91
CA GLN A 170 18.21 7.23 25.20
C GLN A 170 19.61 6.84 24.73
N ILE A 171 19.71 6.33 23.51
CA ILE A 171 20.98 6.27 22.79
C ILE A 171 21.24 7.66 22.21
N PRO A 172 22.34 8.35 22.54
CA PRO A 172 22.67 9.64 21.96
C PRO A 172 23.07 9.46 20.48
N GLN A 173 22.10 9.63 19.59
CA GLN A 173 22.33 9.81 18.16
C GLN A 173 22.22 11.30 17.83
N THR A 174 23.08 11.78 16.93
CA THR A 174 23.23 13.19 16.56
C THR A 174 21.90 13.76 16.03
N GLU A 175 21.36 14.80 16.69
CA GLU A 175 20.02 15.33 16.40
C GLU A 175 19.80 15.85 14.97
N SER A 176 20.88 16.15 14.24
CA SER A 176 20.83 16.69 12.89
C SER A 176 20.26 15.70 11.86
N ASP A 177 20.49 14.40 12.05
CA ASP A 177 20.21 13.35 11.05
C ASP A 177 18.74 12.88 11.06
N ARG A 178 17.87 13.59 11.79
CA ARG A 178 16.44 13.24 11.99
C ARG A 178 15.47 14.41 11.83
N ARG A 179 15.95 15.57 11.36
CA ARG A 179 15.09 16.74 11.12
C ARG A 179 14.69 16.80 9.65
N VAL A 180 13.55 17.43 9.37
CA VAL A 180 13.15 17.75 7.99
C VAL A 180 14.19 18.67 7.37
N GLU A 181 14.63 18.37 6.15
CA GLU A 181 15.48 19.25 5.37
C GLU A 181 14.62 20.23 4.58
N ILE A 182 15.03 21.50 4.56
CA ILE A 182 14.40 22.58 3.81
C ILE A 182 15.49 23.16 2.91
N ARG A 183 15.16 23.38 1.63
CA ARG A 183 16.01 24.08 0.69
C ARG A 183 15.17 25.04 -0.14
N THR A 184 15.71 26.22 -0.43
CA THR A 184 15.06 27.18 -1.32
C THR A 184 15.87 27.40 -2.59
N TYR A 185 15.21 27.39 -3.74
CA TYR A 185 15.80 27.68 -5.03
C TYR A 185 15.14 28.93 -5.62
N LEU A 186 15.94 29.82 -6.20
CA LEU A 186 15.47 31.05 -6.83
C LEU A 186 15.32 30.85 -8.33
N GLU A 187 14.33 31.50 -8.95
CA GLU A 187 14.20 31.53 -10.42
C GLU A 187 15.49 32.02 -11.08
N PHE A 188 16.04 33.12 -10.58
CA PHE A 188 17.34 33.68 -10.94
C PHE A 188 18.19 33.93 -9.69
N SER A 189 19.50 33.72 -9.79
CA SER A 189 20.43 33.99 -8.68
C SER A 189 20.56 35.48 -8.31
N ALA A 190 20.23 36.38 -9.24
CA ALA A 190 20.34 37.82 -9.06
C ALA A 190 19.33 38.60 -9.93
N ILE A 191 18.95 39.81 -9.49
CA ILE A 191 18.08 40.75 -10.24
C ILE A 191 18.65 42.17 -10.12
N PRO A 192 18.78 42.97 -11.20
CA PRO A 192 19.32 44.33 -11.16
C PRO A 192 18.60 45.28 -10.16
N GLN A 193 19.37 46.06 -9.39
CA GLN A 193 18.88 47.09 -8.44
C GLN A 193 17.83 48.03 -9.03
N SER A 194 18.03 48.42 -10.30
CA SER A 194 17.18 49.34 -11.07
C SER A 194 15.83 48.76 -11.48
N SER A 195 15.65 47.44 -11.36
CA SER A 195 14.43 46.73 -11.77
C SER A 195 13.58 46.26 -10.59
N SER A 196 12.28 46.36 -10.77
CA SER A 196 11.28 45.59 -10.04
C SER A 196 10.97 44.33 -10.84
N HIS A 197 10.64 43.25 -10.15
CA HIS A 197 10.24 41.99 -10.76
C HIS A 197 8.89 41.59 -10.19
N GLU A 198 7.89 41.44 -11.04
CA GLU A 198 6.59 40.90 -10.64
C GLU A 198 6.64 39.37 -10.73
N ASP A 199 5.90 38.68 -9.86
CA ASP A 199 5.75 37.22 -9.85
C ASP A 199 7.08 36.42 -9.90
N PHE A 200 8.14 36.94 -9.27
CA PHE A 200 9.42 36.24 -9.17
C PHE A 200 9.27 34.93 -8.39
N THR A 201 9.73 33.82 -8.96
CA THR A 201 9.50 32.49 -8.40
C THR A 201 10.58 32.09 -7.39
N ILE A 202 10.14 31.63 -6.22
CA ILE A 202 10.96 30.91 -5.23
C ILE A 202 10.38 29.50 -5.10
N LEU A 203 11.18 28.47 -5.36
CA LEU A 203 10.84 27.09 -5.03
C LEU A 203 11.25 26.80 -3.58
N ILE A 204 10.33 26.25 -2.80
CA ILE A 204 10.59 25.69 -1.47
C ILE A 204 10.50 24.16 -1.58
N HIS A 205 11.64 23.52 -1.37
CA HIS A 205 11.79 22.07 -1.32
C HIS A 205 11.84 21.62 0.14
N VAL A 206 10.98 20.68 0.50
CA VAL A 206 10.88 20.08 1.83
C VAL A 206 11.10 18.57 1.70
N LYS A 207 12.05 18.03 2.45
CA LYS A 207 12.40 16.60 2.44
C LYS A 207 12.36 15.99 3.83
N ALA A 208 11.61 14.90 3.97
CA ALA A 208 11.55 14.14 5.21
C ALA A 208 12.82 13.29 5.44
N PRO A 209 13.27 13.13 6.70
CA PRO A 209 14.50 12.42 7.03
C PRO A 209 14.42 10.92 6.74
N HIS A 210 15.57 10.32 6.40
CA HIS A 210 15.70 8.87 6.33
C HIS A 210 15.92 8.27 7.73
N PRO A 211 15.14 7.28 8.19
CA PRO A 211 15.41 6.60 9.45
C PRO A 211 16.64 5.68 9.31
N THR A 212 17.81 6.15 9.75
CA THR A 212 19.07 5.40 9.62
C THR A 212 19.03 4.03 10.32
N SER A 213 19.32 3.00 9.52
CA SER A 213 18.90 1.61 9.76
C SER A 213 19.91 0.81 10.60
N THR A 214 20.01 1.11 11.90
CA THR A 214 20.84 0.33 12.86
C THR A 214 20.08 -0.35 14.02
N SER A 215 18.79 -0.06 14.22
CA SER A 215 17.93 -0.80 15.16
C SER A 215 16.70 -1.38 14.46
N VAL A 216 16.82 -2.63 14.01
CA VAL A 216 15.76 -3.38 13.34
C VAL A 216 14.54 -3.53 14.27
N GLN A 217 13.36 -3.12 13.80
CA GLN A 217 12.01 -3.28 14.39
C GLN A 217 11.49 -2.31 15.48
N SER A 218 12.22 -1.30 15.99
CA SER A 218 11.82 -0.63 17.25
C SER A 218 11.77 0.92 17.32
N SER A 219 11.28 1.65 16.32
CA SER A 219 10.94 3.10 16.53
C SER A 219 9.89 3.78 15.63
N ARG A 220 9.29 3.13 14.61
CA ARG A 220 8.26 3.81 13.81
C ARG A 220 6.96 4.04 14.59
N ALA A 221 6.20 5.05 14.17
CA ALA A 221 4.87 5.31 14.70
C ALA A 221 3.91 4.12 14.44
N PRO A 222 3.09 3.70 15.42
CA PRO A 222 2.03 2.74 15.19
C PRO A 222 0.86 3.41 14.43
N ILE A 223 0.15 2.64 13.61
CA ILE A 223 -0.96 3.15 12.79
C ILE A 223 -2.31 2.57 13.20
N ASP A 224 -3.39 3.32 12.98
CA ASP A 224 -4.77 2.81 12.93
C ASP A 224 -5.23 2.78 11.46
N LEU A 225 -5.34 1.58 10.89
CA LEU A 225 -5.76 1.37 9.50
C LEU A 225 -7.20 0.84 9.45
N VAL A 226 -8.04 1.43 8.61
CA VAL A 226 -9.38 0.91 8.31
C VAL A 226 -9.46 0.54 6.83
N ALA A 227 -9.62 -0.75 6.56
CA ALA A 227 -9.81 -1.29 5.22
C ALA A 227 -11.31 -1.33 4.88
N VAL A 228 -11.73 -0.51 3.91
CA VAL A 228 -13.11 -0.40 3.39
C VAL A 228 -13.15 -1.08 2.03
N ILE A 229 -13.79 -2.24 1.96
CA ILE A 229 -13.56 -3.21 0.90
C ILE A 229 -14.86 -3.56 0.20
N ASP A 230 -14.93 -3.33 -1.11
CA ASP A 230 -16.09 -3.75 -1.90
C ASP A 230 -16.16 -5.28 -1.98
N VAL A 231 -17.36 -5.79 -1.72
CA VAL A 231 -17.77 -7.20 -1.89
C VAL A 231 -19.07 -7.29 -2.69
N SER A 232 -19.32 -6.32 -3.57
CA SER A 232 -20.31 -6.38 -4.66
C SER A 232 -20.15 -7.63 -5.53
N GLY A 233 -21.18 -7.93 -6.34
CA GLY A 233 -21.17 -9.07 -7.26
C GLY A 233 -20.06 -9.02 -8.31
N SER A 234 -19.59 -7.84 -8.72
CA SER A 234 -18.51 -7.65 -9.70
C SER A 234 -17.16 -8.16 -9.20
N MET A 235 -16.92 -8.11 -7.88
CA MET A 235 -15.73 -8.64 -7.23
C MET A 235 -15.63 -10.17 -7.22
N ALA A 236 -16.64 -10.91 -7.69
CA ALA A 236 -16.65 -12.38 -7.65
C ALA A 236 -15.47 -13.04 -8.40
N GLY A 237 -15.14 -14.26 -8.00
CA GLY A 237 -14.07 -15.05 -8.63
C GLY A 237 -12.67 -14.52 -8.31
N THR A 238 -11.84 -14.34 -9.36
CA THR A 238 -10.42 -14.01 -9.23
C THR A 238 -10.17 -12.67 -8.54
N LYS A 239 -11.02 -11.66 -8.79
CA LYS A 239 -10.90 -10.32 -8.19
C LYS A 239 -10.86 -10.37 -6.67
N LEU A 240 -11.87 -10.98 -6.03
CA LEU A 240 -11.92 -11.16 -4.58
C LEU A 240 -10.80 -12.09 -4.05
N ALA A 241 -10.36 -13.09 -4.81
CA ALA A 241 -9.25 -13.95 -4.41
C ALA A 241 -7.92 -13.17 -4.31
N LEU A 242 -7.66 -12.28 -5.27
CA LEU A 242 -6.49 -11.41 -5.30
C LEU A 242 -6.56 -10.31 -4.24
N LEU A 243 -7.75 -9.74 -4.01
CA LEU A 243 -8.01 -8.82 -2.92
C LEU A 243 -7.69 -9.45 -1.55
N LYS A 244 -8.18 -10.67 -1.29
CA LYS A 244 -7.87 -11.43 -0.06
C LYS A 244 -6.37 -11.63 0.12
N ARG A 245 -5.67 -11.94 -0.98
CA ARG A 245 -4.20 -12.07 -1.00
C ARG A 245 -3.50 -10.75 -0.68
N ALA A 246 -3.90 -9.64 -1.30
CA ALA A 246 -3.33 -8.32 -1.08
C ALA A 246 -3.54 -7.85 0.37
N LEU A 247 -4.75 -7.99 0.92
CA LEU A 247 -5.05 -7.73 2.33
C LEU A 247 -4.27 -8.68 3.26
N GLY A 248 -4.08 -9.94 2.87
CA GLY A 248 -3.22 -10.88 3.61
C GLY A 248 -1.77 -10.42 3.69
N PHE A 249 -1.22 -9.87 2.59
CA PHE A 249 0.10 -9.24 2.59
C PHE A 249 0.15 -8.00 3.49
N VAL A 250 -0.89 -7.15 3.48
CA VAL A 250 -0.99 -6.01 4.43
C VAL A 250 -0.95 -6.50 5.87
N ILE A 251 -1.83 -7.43 6.26
CA ILE A 251 -1.92 -7.97 7.63
C ILE A 251 -0.59 -8.55 8.12
N GLN A 252 0.17 -9.19 7.24
CA GLN A 252 1.48 -9.76 7.56
C GLN A 252 2.59 -8.71 7.74
N ASN A 253 2.48 -7.54 7.10
CA ASN A 253 3.47 -6.45 7.22
C ASN A 253 3.11 -5.42 8.31
N LEU A 254 1.85 -5.36 8.75
CA LEU A 254 1.47 -4.58 9.94
C LEU A 254 2.18 -5.12 11.20
N GLY A 255 2.69 -4.21 12.02
CA GLY A 255 3.41 -4.48 13.27
C GLY A 255 2.48 -4.74 14.46
N PRO A 256 3.00 -5.30 15.57
CA PRO A 256 2.17 -5.71 16.72
C PRO A 256 1.51 -4.55 17.47
N SER A 257 1.93 -3.29 17.23
CA SER A 257 1.33 -2.08 17.79
C SER A 257 0.36 -1.37 16.83
N ASP A 258 0.34 -1.75 15.55
CA ASP A 258 -0.67 -1.24 14.61
C ASP A 258 -2.02 -1.89 14.90
N ARG A 259 -3.10 -1.18 14.59
CA ARG A 259 -4.46 -1.73 14.63
C ARG A 259 -5.10 -1.71 13.25
N LEU A 260 -5.86 -2.75 12.95
CA LEU A 260 -6.62 -2.90 11.70
C LEU A 260 -8.11 -3.08 12.04
N SER A 261 -8.98 -2.40 11.31
CA SER A 261 -10.40 -2.75 11.19
C SER A 261 -10.70 -3.10 9.73
N VAL A 262 -11.60 -4.08 9.50
CA VAL A 262 -12.06 -4.44 8.16
C VAL A 262 -13.57 -4.21 8.07
N ILE A 263 -13.96 -3.38 7.11
CA ILE A 263 -15.33 -3.08 6.74
C ILE A 263 -15.54 -3.64 5.33
N ALA A 264 -16.49 -4.55 5.16
CA ALA A 264 -16.93 -4.98 3.85
C ALA A 264 -18.22 -4.26 3.50
N PHE A 265 -18.35 -3.78 2.26
CA PHE A 265 -19.57 -3.15 1.78
C PHE A 265 -20.03 -3.75 0.47
N SER A 266 -21.34 -3.80 0.28
CA SER A 266 -21.97 -4.01 -1.02
C SER A 266 -23.22 -3.13 -1.08
N SER A 267 -24.43 -3.70 -1.13
CA SER A 267 -25.68 -2.93 -0.93
C SER A 267 -25.80 -2.34 0.48
N MET A 268 -25.13 -2.95 1.47
CA MET A 268 -24.97 -2.47 2.84
C MET A 268 -23.52 -2.62 3.26
N ALA A 269 -23.04 -1.77 4.16
CA ALA A 269 -21.74 -1.94 4.82
C ALA A 269 -21.87 -2.76 6.11
N ARG A 270 -20.81 -3.50 6.48
CA ARG A 270 -20.67 -4.22 7.76
C ARG A 270 -19.23 -4.19 8.26
N ARG A 271 -19.02 -3.94 9.55
CA ARG A 271 -17.71 -4.08 10.18
C ARG A 271 -17.44 -5.57 10.48
N LEU A 272 -16.69 -6.22 9.60
CA LEU A 272 -16.32 -7.64 9.72
C LEU A 272 -15.25 -7.91 10.79
N PHE A 273 -14.40 -6.92 11.05
CA PHE A 273 -13.33 -7.02 12.03
C PHE A 273 -13.20 -5.68 12.75
N HIS A 274 -13.37 -5.67 14.08
CA HIS A 274 -13.22 -4.47 14.90
C HIS A 274 -11.76 -3.99 14.90
N LEU A 275 -11.52 -2.74 15.36
CA LEU A 275 -10.19 -2.15 15.38
C LEU A 275 -9.29 -2.85 16.41
N ARG A 276 -8.52 -3.85 15.95
CA ARG A 276 -7.72 -4.74 16.79
C ARG A 276 -6.23 -4.65 16.49
N ARG A 277 -5.35 -4.85 17.48
CA ARG A 277 -3.90 -4.90 17.23
C ARG A 277 -3.52 -6.07 16.35
N MET A 278 -2.55 -5.86 15.47
CA MET A 278 -1.92 -6.91 14.66
C MET A 278 -0.86 -7.69 15.44
N SER A 279 -1.22 -8.15 16.64
CA SER A 279 -0.52 -9.22 17.37
C SER A 279 -0.59 -10.54 16.57
N GLU A 280 0.13 -11.59 16.98
CA GLU A 280 0.03 -12.91 16.31
C GLU A 280 -1.42 -13.42 16.25
N ILE A 281 -2.15 -13.34 17.37
CA ILE A 281 -3.57 -13.68 17.47
C ILE A 281 -4.43 -12.74 16.60
N GLY A 282 -4.16 -11.44 16.65
CA GLY A 282 -4.91 -10.43 15.89
C GLY A 282 -4.75 -10.59 14.38
N ARG A 283 -3.52 -10.86 13.89
CA ARG A 283 -3.26 -11.17 12.49
C ARG A 283 -3.96 -12.44 12.06
N HIS A 284 -3.93 -13.50 12.87
CA HIS A 284 -4.62 -14.75 12.53
C HIS A 284 -6.14 -14.54 12.42
N ALA A 285 -6.74 -13.83 13.37
CA ALA A 285 -8.17 -13.50 13.34
C ALA A 285 -8.54 -12.59 12.14
N ALA A 286 -7.70 -11.59 11.82
CA ALA A 286 -7.91 -10.74 10.64
C ALA A 286 -7.81 -11.53 9.33
N LEU A 287 -6.85 -12.46 9.22
CA LEU A 287 -6.74 -13.35 8.06
C LEU A 287 -7.96 -14.26 7.91
N GLN A 288 -8.49 -14.80 9.02
CA GLN A 288 -9.74 -15.57 9.00
C GLN A 288 -10.93 -14.71 8.53
N ALA A 289 -11.07 -13.49 9.04
CA ALA A 289 -12.13 -12.55 8.64
C ALA A 289 -12.03 -12.14 7.17
N VAL A 290 -10.83 -11.86 6.66
CA VAL A 290 -10.61 -11.59 5.22
C VAL A 290 -10.91 -12.82 4.37
N ASN A 291 -10.49 -14.01 4.80
CA ASN A 291 -10.78 -15.24 4.06
C ASN A 291 -12.29 -15.57 4.01
N SER A 292 -13.09 -15.11 4.97
CA SER A 292 -14.55 -15.28 4.99
C SER A 292 -15.34 -14.30 4.12
N LEU A 293 -14.68 -13.31 3.46
CA LEU A 293 -15.35 -12.43 2.49
C LEU A 293 -16.01 -13.23 1.36
N VAL A 294 -17.23 -12.84 0.98
CA VAL A 294 -17.99 -13.42 -0.15
C VAL A 294 -18.59 -12.26 -0.94
N ALA A 295 -18.44 -12.29 -2.25
CA ALA A 295 -18.99 -11.30 -3.18
C ALA A 295 -20.50 -11.51 -3.36
N ASN A 296 -21.32 -10.50 -3.04
CA ASN A 296 -22.76 -10.45 -3.27
C ASN A 296 -23.33 -9.03 -3.07
N GLY A 297 -24.30 -8.62 -3.88
CA GLY A 297 -25.00 -7.32 -3.80
C GLY A 297 -24.46 -6.26 -4.76
N GLY A 298 -25.00 -5.03 -4.66
CA GLY A 298 -24.53 -3.85 -5.40
C GLY A 298 -23.34 -3.17 -4.73
N THR A 299 -23.09 -1.90 -5.05
CA THR A 299 -21.96 -1.12 -4.52
C THR A 299 -22.46 0.18 -3.89
N ASN A 300 -22.30 0.34 -2.57
CA ASN A 300 -22.70 1.53 -1.79
C ASN A 300 -21.48 2.06 -1.00
N ILE A 301 -20.72 2.96 -1.63
CA ILE A 301 -19.47 3.50 -1.06
C ILE A 301 -19.76 4.39 0.16
N ALA A 302 -20.88 5.14 0.14
CA ALA A 302 -21.30 6.03 1.22
C ALA A 302 -21.41 5.32 2.57
N GLU A 303 -22.08 4.16 2.62
CA GLU A 303 -22.24 3.39 3.86
C GLU A 303 -20.91 2.79 4.34
N GLY A 304 -20.01 2.42 3.43
CA GLY A 304 -18.65 1.98 3.77
C GLY A 304 -17.86 3.07 4.48
N LEU A 305 -17.86 4.29 3.94
CA LEU A 305 -17.17 5.44 4.52
C LEU A 305 -17.81 5.94 5.82
N LYS A 306 -19.15 5.93 5.94
CA LYS A 306 -19.85 6.23 7.20
C LYS A 306 -19.43 5.28 8.33
N LYS A 307 -19.29 3.98 8.05
CA LYS A 307 -18.79 3.02 9.06
C LYS A 307 -17.32 3.21 9.37
N ALA A 308 -16.49 3.60 8.41
CA ALA A 308 -15.08 3.92 8.66
C ALA A 308 -14.94 5.14 9.58
N ALA A 309 -15.68 6.22 9.30
CA ALA A 309 -15.77 7.38 10.18
C ALA A 309 -16.21 6.98 11.59
N LYS A 310 -17.27 6.18 11.73
CA LYS A 310 -17.74 5.68 13.03
C LYS A 310 -16.65 4.92 13.81
N VAL A 311 -15.78 4.16 13.15
CA VAL A 311 -14.62 3.51 13.81
C VAL A 311 -13.63 4.55 14.34
N PHE A 312 -13.30 5.58 13.56
CA PHE A 312 -12.37 6.64 13.97
C PHE A 312 -12.93 7.61 15.02
N ASP A 313 -14.25 7.81 15.02
CA ASP A 313 -14.97 8.67 15.98
C ASP A 313 -15.19 7.98 17.33
N GLN A 314 -15.35 6.65 17.35
CA GLN A 314 -15.70 5.89 18.56
C GLN A 314 -14.55 5.07 19.16
N ARG A 315 -13.38 5.00 18.49
CA ARG A 315 -12.14 4.44 19.09
C ARG A 315 -11.79 5.18 20.38
N ARG A 316 -11.62 4.45 21.48
CA ARG A 316 -11.29 5.02 22.80
C ARG A 316 -9.86 5.54 22.85
N LEU A 317 -8.95 4.86 22.15
CA LEU A 317 -7.57 5.25 22.01
C LEU A 317 -7.25 5.56 20.55
N LYS A 318 -6.25 6.41 20.32
CA LYS A 318 -5.84 6.87 19.00
C LYS A 318 -4.34 6.59 18.83
N ASN A 319 -3.96 5.74 17.87
CA ASN A 319 -2.57 5.73 17.40
C ASN A 319 -2.27 7.06 16.68
N PRO A 320 -1.00 7.53 16.64
CA PRO A 320 -0.65 8.84 16.07
C PRO A 320 -1.08 9.00 14.61
N VAL A 321 -0.91 7.94 13.81
CA VAL A 321 -1.27 7.91 12.39
C VAL A 321 -2.60 7.18 12.22
N GLY A 322 -3.53 7.76 11.47
CA GLY A 322 -4.80 7.13 11.09
C GLY A 322 -5.01 7.22 9.58
N SER A 323 -5.44 6.13 8.94
CA SER A 323 -5.65 6.09 7.49
C SER A 323 -6.76 5.13 7.07
N ILE A 324 -7.42 5.42 5.95
CA ILE A 324 -8.42 4.57 5.31
C ILE A 324 -7.87 4.06 3.98
N ILE A 325 -7.97 2.76 3.74
CA ILE A 325 -7.81 2.18 2.40
C ILE A 325 -9.19 1.81 1.89
N LEU A 326 -9.62 2.41 0.78
CA LEU A 326 -10.86 2.12 0.08
C LEU A 326 -10.55 1.35 -1.20
N LEU A 327 -11.16 0.19 -1.42
CA LEU A 327 -11.10 -0.51 -2.72
C LEU A 327 -12.49 -0.77 -3.27
N SER A 328 -12.69 -0.46 -4.56
CA SER A 328 -13.91 -0.74 -5.32
C SER A 328 -13.57 -1.13 -6.76
N ASP A 329 -14.34 -2.06 -7.33
CA ASP A 329 -14.30 -2.38 -8.77
C ASP A 329 -15.57 -1.95 -9.52
N GLY A 330 -16.57 -1.42 -8.82
CA GLY A 330 -17.88 -1.07 -9.35
C GLY A 330 -18.22 0.43 -9.31
N GLN A 331 -19.36 0.77 -9.90
CA GLN A 331 -19.99 2.09 -9.87
C GLN A 331 -20.88 2.22 -8.62
N ASP A 332 -20.89 3.36 -7.93
CA ASP A 332 -21.81 3.58 -6.80
C ASP A 332 -23.26 3.56 -7.31
N THR A 333 -23.98 2.50 -6.96
CA THR A 333 -25.32 2.25 -7.49
C THR A 333 -26.39 3.08 -6.76
N TYR A 334 -26.05 3.66 -5.60
CA TYR A 334 -27.03 4.23 -4.68
C TYR A 334 -27.06 5.76 -4.69
N THR A 335 -25.95 6.45 -4.97
CA THR A 335 -25.95 7.91 -5.04
C THR A 335 -26.39 8.48 -6.39
N ILE A 336 -26.21 7.74 -7.49
CA ILE A 336 -26.63 8.17 -8.84
C ILE A 336 -28.16 8.27 -8.99
N SER A 337 -28.95 7.64 -8.12
CA SER A 337 -30.42 7.68 -8.15
C SER A 337 -31.06 8.98 -7.61
N SER A 338 -30.27 9.97 -7.17
CA SER A 338 -30.80 11.26 -6.67
C SER A 338 -30.79 12.36 -7.74
N ASN A 339 -31.83 12.41 -8.56
CA ASN A 339 -32.34 13.59 -9.30
C ASN A 339 -31.33 14.73 -9.62
N ASN A 340 -30.48 14.56 -10.63
CA ASN A 340 -30.06 15.69 -11.47
C ASN A 340 -29.48 15.25 -12.81
N THR A 341 -30.26 15.39 -13.87
CA THR A 341 -29.80 15.22 -15.25
C THR A 341 -28.93 16.41 -15.68
N GLY A 342 -27.60 16.23 -15.72
CA GLY A 342 -26.68 17.14 -16.42
C GLY A 342 -25.76 18.03 -15.57
N ALA A 343 -25.81 17.94 -14.24
CA ALA A 343 -24.84 18.60 -13.35
C ALA A 343 -23.73 17.62 -12.94
N SER A 344 -22.51 18.12 -12.69
CA SER A 344 -21.42 17.31 -12.13
C SER A 344 -21.84 16.76 -10.76
N ILE A 345 -21.80 15.44 -10.59
CA ILE A 345 -22.12 14.79 -9.31
C ILE A 345 -21.06 15.23 -8.28
N ASP A 346 -21.50 15.95 -7.24
CA ASP A 346 -20.63 16.25 -6.11
C ASP A 346 -20.52 15.01 -5.22
N TYR A 347 -19.32 14.43 -5.17
CA TYR A 347 -19.01 13.27 -4.35
C TYR A 347 -18.54 13.64 -2.93
N ARG A 348 -18.37 14.93 -2.60
CA ARG A 348 -18.03 15.39 -1.23
C ARG A 348 -19.02 14.91 -0.16
N PRO A 349 -20.35 14.85 -0.38
CA PRO A 349 -21.32 14.31 0.58
C PRO A 349 -21.14 12.81 0.90
N LEU A 350 -20.36 12.05 0.11
CA LEU A 350 -20.00 10.67 0.44
C LEU A 350 -19.07 10.57 1.65
N ILE A 351 -18.32 11.64 1.95
CA ILE A 351 -17.31 11.65 3.01
C ILE A 351 -17.93 12.26 4.27
N PRO A 352 -18.07 11.50 5.37
CA PRO A 352 -18.45 12.04 6.66
C PRO A 352 -17.53 13.19 7.08
N LEU A 353 -18.11 14.30 7.55
CA LEU A 353 -17.37 15.49 7.97
C LEU A 353 -16.34 15.20 9.07
N SER A 354 -16.49 14.13 9.86
CA SER A 354 -15.50 13.71 10.86
C SER A 354 -14.20 13.13 10.28
N ILE A 355 -14.21 12.65 9.03
CA ILE A 355 -12.98 12.29 8.31
C ILE A 355 -12.20 13.55 7.91
N LEU A 356 -12.92 14.62 7.53
CA LEU A 356 -12.33 15.85 7.04
C LEU A 356 -11.92 16.81 8.17
N HIS A 357 -12.83 17.06 9.10
CA HIS A 357 -12.75 18.04 10.19
C HIS A 357 -13.04 17.38 11.56
N GLY A 358 -12.58 16.15 11.77
CA GLY A 358 -12.72 15.44 13.03
C GLY A 358 -12.01 16.11 14.21
N SER A 359 -12.03 15.45 15.37
CA SER A 359 -11.50 15.95 16.65
C SER A 359 -9.95 16.06 16.73
N GLY A 360 -9.36 16.81 15.80
CA GLY A 360 -7.94 17.22 15.77
C GLY A 360 -7.16 16.84 14.50
N GLN A 361 -7.65 15.92 13.65
CA GLN A 361 -6.84 15.35 12.55
C GLN A 361 -7.73 14.94 11.36
N ARG A 362 -7.33 15.30 10.14
CA ARG A 362 -7.91 14.85 8.86
C ARG A 362 -7.41 13.43 8.56
N ILE A 363 -8.30 12.53 8.18
CA ILE A 363 -7.95 11.13 7.91
C ILE A 363 -7.91 10.89 6.38
N PRO A 364 -6.74 10.60 5.78
CA PRO A 364 -6.65 10.37 4.34
C PRO A 364 -7.32 9.06 3.92
N ILE A 365 -8.04 9.10 2.78
CA ILE A 365 -8.61 7.93 2.12
C ILE A 365 -7.77 7.61 0.87
N HIS A 366 -6.99 6.54 0.93
CA HIS A 366 -6.30 6.01 -0.25
C HIS A 366 -7.25 5.08 -1.02
N ALA A 367 -7.71 5.54 -2.18
CA ALA A 367 -8.71 4.86 -2.99
C ALA A 367 -8.07 4.05 -4.12
N PHE A 368 -8.50 2.80 -4.27
CA PHE A 368 -8.03 1.86 -5.28
C PHE A 368 -9.17 1.48 -6.21
N GLY A 369 -9.09 1.96 -7.45
CA GLY A 369 -9.97 1.54 -8.53
C GLY A 369 -9.43 0.28 -9.20
N PHE A 370 -10.18 -0.81 -9.16
CA PHE A 370 -9.73 -2.12 -9.67
C PHE A 370 -10.45 -2.52 -10.96
N GLY A 371 -9.69 -2.93 -11.98
CA GLY A 371 -10.24 -3.27 -13.30
C GLY A 371 -10.84 -2.06 -14.03
N THR A 372 -11.56 -2.30 -15.12
CA THR A 372 -12.05 -1.23 -16.03
C THR A 372 -13.39 -0.61 -15.63
N ASP A 373 -14.08 -1.19 -14.66
CA ASP A 373 -15.54 -0.99 -14.48
C ASP A 373 -15.89 -0.11 -13.27
N HIS A 374 -14.88 0.38 -12.55
CA HIS A 374 -15.01 1.17 -11.33
C HIS A 374 -15.33 2.65 -11.60
N ASP A 375 -16.00 3.32 -10.66
CA ASP A 375 -16.19 4.78 -10.73
C ASP A 375 -14.88 5.51 -10.37
N SER A 376 -13.99 5.64 -11.36
CA SER A 376 -12.73 6.36 -11.23
C SER A 376 -12.92 7.82 -10.83
N THR A 377 -14.03 8.46 -11.24
CA THR A 377 -14.33 9.86 -10.88
C THR A 377 -14.69 9.98 -9.41
N ALA A 378 -15.61 9.14 -8.91
CA ALA A 378 -15.98 9.12 -7.50
C ALA A 378 -14.77 8.79 -6.60
N LEU A 379 -14.02 7.73 -6.91
CA LEU A 379 -12.87 7.31 -6.12
C LEU A 379 -11.77 8.37 -6.10
N HIS A 380 -11.52 9.05 -7.22
CA HIS A 380 -10.59 10.18 -7.28
C HIS A 380 -11.08 11.36 -6.43
N SER A 381 -12.35 11.78 -6.57
CA SER A 381 -12.92 12.86 -5.77
C SER A 381 -12.92 12.58 -4.26
N ILE A 382 -13.12 11.31 -3.86
CA ILE A 382 -13.04 10.87 -2.46
C ILE A 382 -11.59 10.99 -1.93
N ALA A 383 -10.61 10.52 -2.71
CA ALA A 383 -9.21 10.61 -2.33
C ALA A 383 -8.73 12.06 -2.25
N GLU A 384 -8.98 12.87 -3.27
CA GLU A 384 -8.60 14.28 -3.31
C GLU A 384 -9.23 15.09 -2.17
N THR A 385 -10.53 14.95 -1.94
CA THR A 385 -11.23 15.67 -0.86
C THR A 385 -10.71 15.27 0.54
N SER A 386 -10.19 14.05 0.72
CA SER A 386 -9.61 13.60 1.99
C SER A 386 -8.11 13.84 2.15
N SER A 387 -7.42 14.42 1.16
CA SER A 387 -5.94 14.45 1.06
C SER A 387 -5.29 13.05 1.06
N GLY A 388 -6.03 12.05 0.59
CA GLY A 388 -5.51 10.73 0.26
C GLY A 388 -5.03 10.65 -1.20
N THR A 389 -4.88 9.43 -1.71
CA THR A 389 -4.39 9.19 -3.07
C THR A 389 -5.28 8.23 -3.84
N PHE A 390 -5.52 8.49 -5.12
CA PHE A 390 -6.22 7.56 -6.01
C PHE A 390 -5.22 6.75 -6.84
N SER A 391 -5.39 5.43 -6.81
CA SER A 391 -4.54 4.46 -7.50
C SER A 391 -5.37 3.59 -8.43
N PHE A 392 -4.95 3.48 -9.68
CA PHE A 392 -5.61 2.66 -10.70
C PHE A 392 -4.88 1.33 -10.88
N ILE A 393 -5.59 0.24 -10.59
CA ILE A 393 -5.10 -1.13 -10.71
C ILE A 393 -5.73 -1.74 -11.97
N GLU A 394 -5.05 -1.57 -13.10
CA GLU A 394 -5.49 -2.06 -14.41
C GLU A 394 -5.52 -3.59 -14.52
N THR A 395 -4.56 -4.28 -13.89
CA THR A 395 -4.38 -5.73 -14.03
C THR A 395 -4.41 -6.45 -12.69
N GLU A 396 -4.85 -7.71 -12.75
CA GLU A 396 -4.89 -8.63 -11.62
C GLU A 396 -3.55 -8.84 -10.91
N SER A 397 -2.41 -8.74 -11.61
CA SER A 397 -1.09 -8.88 -11.00
C SER A 397 -0.64 -7.64 -10.24
N ALA A 398 -1.14 -6.44 -10.58
CA ALA A 398 -0.71 -5.18 -9.98
C ALA A 398 -1.31 -4.90 -8.59
N ILE A 399 -2.40 -5.57 -8.20
CA ILE A 399 -3.12 -5.29 -6.94
C ILE A 399 -2.26 -5.46 -5.68
N GLN A 400 -1.42 -6.51 -5.62
CA GLN A 400 -0.58 -6.74 -4.45
C GLN A 400 0.54 -5.69 -4.37
N ASP A 401 1.11 -5.27 -5.50
CA ASP A 401 2.17 -4.26 -5.57
C ASP A 401 1.63 -2.85 -5.29
N ALA A 402 0.43 -2.52 -5.76
CA ALA A 402 -0.27 -1.28 -5.42
C ALA A 402 -0.52 -1.15 -3.91
N PHE A 403 -0.96 -2.25 -3.27
CA PHE A 403 -1.14 -2.31 -1.82
C PHE A 403 0.20 -2.23 -1.08
N ALA A 404 1.25 -2.87 -1.61
CA ALA A 404 2.60 -2.84 -1.06
C ALA A 404 3.21 -1.43 -1.07
N GLN A 405 3.07 -0.70 -2.18
CA GLN A 405 3.50 0.70 -2.30
C GLN A 405 2.78 1.58 -1.26
N CYS A 406 1.46 1.44 -1.14
CA CYS A 406 0.67 2.23 -0.18
C CYS A 406 1.07 1.96 1.28
N ILE A 407 1.20 0.70 1.70
CA ILE A 407 1.64 0.41 3.07
C ILE A 407 3.11 0.77 3.32
N GLY A 408 3.97 0.75 2.29
CA GLY A 408 5.33 1.27 2.41
C GLY A 408 5.35 2.74 2.84
N GLY A 409 4.46 3.57 2.26
CA GLY A 409 4.23 4.94 2.73
C GLY A 409 3.64 4.99 4.15
N LEU A 410 2.49 4.36 4.38
CA LEU A 410 1.78 4.43 5.65
C LEU A 410 2.60 3.91 6.86
N LEU A 411 3.47 2.93 6.64
CA LEU A 411 4.36 2.38 7.67
C LEU A 411 5.69 3.14 7.77
N SER A 412 5.86 4.27 7.09
CA SER A 412 7.06 5.13 7.15
C SER A 412 6.77 6.60 7.46
N VAL A 413 5.59 6.95 7.99
CA VAL A 413 5.30 8.30 8.50
C VAL A 413 6.30 8.69 9.60
N VAL A 414 7.05 9.77 9.35
CA VAL A 414 8.06 10.34 10.28
C VAL A 414 7.74 11.77 10.70
N VAL A 415 6.77 12.41 10.06
CA VAL A 415 6.38 13.81 10.24
C VAL A 415 4.86 13.89 10.20
N GLN A 416 4.26 14.60 11.16
CA GLN A 416 2.81 14.84 11.22
C GLN A 416 2.47 16.33 11.25
N GLU A 417 1.23 16.63 10.81
CA GLU A 417 0.62 17.96 10.93
C GLU A 417 1.49 19.10 10.33
N MET A 418 2.36 18.79 9.35
CA MET A 418 3.35 19.76 8.87
C MET A 418 2.70 20.96 8.17
N GLN A 419 3.16 22.15 8.55
CA GLN A 419 2.77 23.43 7.98
C GLN A 419 4.03 24.24 7.62
N VAL A 420 4.05 24.78 6.40
CA VAL A 420 5.01 25.81 5.98
C VAL A 420 4.34 27.17 6.17
N LYS A 421 5.00 28.10 6.82
CA LYS A 421 4.60 29.50 7.01
C LYS A 421 5.65 30.39 6.34
N LEU A 422 5.19 31.45 5.70
CA LEU A 422 5.98 32.35 4.88
C LEU A 422 5.78 33.77 5.39
N GLU A 423 6.86 34.52 5.56
CA GLU A 423 6.81 35.93 5.95
C GLU A 423 7.78 36.77 5.11
N CYS A 424 7.24 37.75 4.36
CA CYS A 424 8.05 38.69 3.60
C CYS A 424 8.81 39.63 4.54
N SER A 425 10.14 39.61 4.46
CA SER A 425 10.99 40.41 5.35
C SER A 425 11.01 41.88 4.97
N ASP A 426 11.46 42.19 3.75
CA ASP A 426 11.55 43.57 3.29
C ASP A 426 10.16 44.20 3.05
N ALA A 427 10.02 45.47 3.44
CA ALA A 427 8.72 46.12 3.57
C ALA A 427 7.90 46.22 2.26
N GLY A 428 8.59 46.26 1.12
CA GLY A 428 7.97 46.31 -0.21
C GLY A 428 7.94 44.99 -0.97
N VAL A 429 8.43 43.88 -0.39
CA VAL A 429 8.27 42.54 -0.98
C VAL A 429 6.89 42.03 -0.60
N LEU A 430 6.12 41.54 -1.58
CA LEU A 430 4.74 41.06 -1.39
C LEU A 430 4.58 39.68 -2.02
N LEU A 431 3.83 38.79 -1.36
CA LEU A 431 3.39 37.50 -1.89
C LEU A 431 2.27 37.70 -2.91
N SER A 432 2.50 37.30 -4.16
CA SER A 432 1.49 37.27 -5.21
C SER A 432 0.60 36.04 -5.11
N SER A 433 1.20 34.84 -5.08
CA SER A 433 0.47 33.58 -5.02
C SER A 433 1.34 32.40 -4.55
N LEU A 434 0.69 31.34 -4.07
CA LEU A 434 1.30 30.08 -3.67
C LEU A 434 0.80 28.97 -4.61
N LYS A 435 1.70 28.33 -5.35
CA LYS A 435 1.38 27.16 -6.18
C LYS A 435 1.71 25.91 -5.37
N SER A 436 0.69 25.37 -4.70
CA SER A 436 0.84 24.23 -3.78
C SER A 436 0.21 22.93 -4.26
N GLY A 437 -0.16 22.81 -5.54
CA GLY A 437 -0.87 21.63 -6.06
C GLY A 437 -2.21 21.45 -5.35
N GLY A 438 -2.45 20.25 -4.79
CA GLY A 438 -3.66 19.95 -4.02
C GLY A 438 -3.57 20.23 -2.52
N TYR A 439 -2.51 20.90 -2.05
CA TYR A 439 -2.36 21.25 -0.63
C TYR A 439 -3.06 22.57 -0.30
N ASP A 440 -3.80 22.59 0.82
CA ASP A 440 -4.53 23.77 1.29
C ASP A 440 -3.54 24.91 1.60
N ASN A 441 -3.67 26.04 0.93
CA ASN A 441 -2.85 27.23 1.13
C ASN A 441 -3.70 28.47 1.41
N GLN A 442 -3.07 29.47 2.03
CA GLN A 442 -3.66 30.76 2.34
C GLN A 442 -2.59 31.85 2.23
N VAL A 443 -2.94 33.00 1.67
CA VAL A 443 -2.17 34.24 1.73
C VAL A 443 -2.98 35.23 2.56
N ASP A 444 -2.33 35.95 3.48
CA ASP A 444 -2.99 36.96 4.32
C ASP A 444 -3.40 38.19 3.49
N THR A 445 -4.37 38.96 3.98
CA THR A 445 -4.89 40.16 3.28
C THR A 445 -3.86 41.28 3.14
N ASP A 446 -2.75 41.21 3.89
CA ASP A 446 -1.62 42.14 3.78
C ASP A 446 -0.63 41.73 2.68
N SER A 447 -0.79 40.56 2.04
CA SER A 447 0.15 39.95 1.10
C SER A 447 1.59 39.86 1.66
N ARG A 448 1.76 39.83 2.99
CA ARG A 448 3.07 39.74 3.66
C ARG A 448 3.28 38.41 4.36
N ARG A 449 2.21 37.67 4.67
CA ARG A 449 2.29 36.30 5.17
C ARG A 449 1.53 35.32 4.29
N GLY A 450 1.98 34.07 4.30
CA GLY A 450 1.29 32.94 3.68
C GLY A 450 1.50 31.65 4.47
N SER A 451 0.67 30.65 4.22
CA SER A 451 0.91 29.30 4.75
C SER A 451 0.41 28.20 3.83
N ILE A 452 1.04 27.04 3.91
CA ILE A 452 0.71 25.81 3.18
C ILE A 452 0.60 24.67 4.20
N LYS A 453 -0.51 23.96 4.20
CA LYS A 453 -0.75 22.81 5.08
C LYS A 453 -0.43 21.52 4.32
N ILE A 454 0.63 20.83 4.72
CA ILE A 454 1.11 19.60 4.09
C ILE A 454 0.53 18.36 4.78
N GLY A 455 0.43 18.39 6.11
CA GLY A 455 -0.02 17.25 6.91
C GLY A 455 1.08 16.21 7.12
N ASP A 456 0.74 14.93 6.98
CA ASP A 456 1.65 13.82 7.31
C ASP A 456 2.56 13.46 6.12
N ILE A 457 3.85 13.29 6.37
CA ILE A 457 4.91 13.03 5.37
C ILE A 457 5.66 11.73 5.71
N TYR A 458 5.92 10.91 4.69
CA TYR A 458 6.63 9.64 4.78
C TYR A 458 8.16 9.83 4.78
N ALA A 459 8.93 8.85 5.25
CA ALA A 459 10.39 8.87 5.17
C ALA A 459 10.87 8.93 3.72
N ASP A 460 11.96 9.67 3.48
CA ASP A 460 12.52 10.00 2.15
C ASP A 460 11.59 10.79 1.22
N GLU A 461 10.44 11.23 1.70
CA GLU A 461 9.45 11.87 0.86
C GLU A 461 9.73 13.37 0.67
N GLU A 462 9.56 13.85 -0.56
CA GLU A 462 9.88 15.21 -0.99
C GLU A 462 8.62 15.99 -1.37
N ARG A 463 8.66 17.32 -1.17
CA ARG A 463 7.60 18.26 -1.51
C ARG A 463 8.16 19.57 -2.03
N ASP A 464 7.74 19.92 -3.24
CA ASP A 464 8.10 21.16 -3.94
C ASP A 464 6.91 22.12 -3.99
N PHE A 465 7.13 23.40 -3.66
CA PHE A 465 6.11 24.45 -3.69
C PHE A 465 6.66 25.72 -4.31
N LEU A 466 5.95 26.33 -5.27
CA LEU A 466 6.34 27.64 -5.81
C LEU A 466 5.65 28.79 -5.06
N VAL A 467 6.46 29.76 -4.67
CA VAL A 467 6.06 31.00 -4.02
C VAL A 467 6.39 32.14 -4.98
N LEU A 468 5.37 32.84 -5.46
CA LEU A 468 5.55 33.98 -6.37
C LEU A 468 5.56 35.27 -5.52
N VAL A 469 6.62 36.07 -5.67
CA VAL A 469 6.79 37.35 -4.95
C VAL A 469 7.02 38.52 -5.89
N ASN A 470 6.42 39.66 -5.56
CA ASN A 470 6.72 40.95 -6.18
C ASN A 470 7.91 41.57 -5.47
N ILE A 471 9.00 41.80 -6.20
CA ILE A 471 10.26 42.37 -5.71
C ILE A 471 10.34 43.83 -6.16
N PRO A 472 10.36 44.81 -5.24
CA PRO A 472 10.46 46.23 -5.58
C PRO A 472 11.90 46.60 -5.95
N ARG A 473 12.08 47.72 -6.65
CA ARG A 473 13.40 48.33 -6.87
C ARG A 473 14.07 48.63 -5.52
N SER A 474 15.34 48.26 -5.37
CA SER A 474 16.12 48.54 -4.15
C SER A 474 17.52 49.03 -4.52
N GLN A 475 18.08 49.92 -3.71
CA GLN A 475 19.46 50.41 -3.80
C GLN A 475 20.45 49.55 -3.00
N GLN A 476 19.96 48.55 -2.28
CA GLN A 476 20.79 47.60 -1.52
C GLN A 476 21.47 46.60 -2.48
N GLU A 477 22.58 46.00 -2.05
CA GLU A 477 23.29 44.94 -2.80
C GLU A 477 22.65 43.56 -2.61
N THR A 478 21.81 43.39 -1.58
CA THR A 478 21.01 42.19 -1.30
C THR A 478 19.62 42.59 -0.80
N THR A 479 18.62 41.74 -1.02
CA THR A 479 17.25 41.92 -0.51
C THR A 479 16.79 40.63 0.16
N MET A 480 16.15 40.73 1.32
CA MET A 480 15.58 39.58 2.05
C MET A 480 14.14 39.38 1.60
N LEU A 481 13.90 38.30 0.84
CA LEU A 481 12.62 38.05 0.21
C LEU A 481 11.61 37.50 1.21
N VAL A 482 11.87 36.29 1.72
CA VAL A 482 10.91 35.51 2.51
C VAL A 482 11.64 34.73 3.60
N LYS A 483 11.10 34.74 4.83
CA LYS A 483 11.45 33.77 5.88
C LYS A 483 10.51 32.59 5.78
N VAL A 484 11.06 31.40 5.72
CA VAL A 484 10.32 30.13 5.64
C VAL A 484 10.39 29.49 7.01
N ASN A 485 9.26 29.38 7.70
CA ASN A 485 9.15 28.65 8.97
C ASN A 485 8.34 27.36 8.75
N CYS A 486 8.96 26.22 8.97
CA CYS A 486 8.37 24.90 8.90
C CYS A 486 8.10 24.38 10.32
N ALA A 487 6.83 24.21 10.66
CA ALA A 487 6.39 23.62 11.92
C ALA A 487 5.80 22.23 11.66
N TYR A 488 6.22 21.23 12.44
CA TYR A 488 5.67 19.87 12.37
C TYR A 488 5.78 19.14 13.72
N LYS A 489 5.23 17.93 13.79
CA LYS A 489 5.21 17.09 15.00
C LYS A 489 5.88 15.74 14.74
N ASP A 490 6.83 15.34 15.59
CA ASP A 490 7.40 13.98 15.57
C ASP A 490 6.33 12.99 16.09
N PRO A 491 5.88 11.99 15.31
CA PRO A 491 4.81 11.06 15.72
C PRO A 491 5.21 10.13 16.88
N ARG A 492 6.50 9.97 17.15
CA ARG A 492 7.08 9.12 18.19
C ARG A 492 7.28 9.89 19.50
N THR A 493 7.87 11.10 19.49
CA THR A 493 8.02 11.90 20.73
C THR A 493 6.78 12.74 21.05
N LYS A 494 5.98 13.07 20.03
CA LYS A 494 4.87 14.03 20.06
C LYS A 494 5.30 15.48 20.30
N GLU A 495 6.60 15.76 20.20
CA GLU A 495 7.13 17.12 20.30
C GLU A 495 6.89 17.87 18.99
N CYS A 496 6.63 19.18 19.11
CA CYS A 496 6.60 20.09 17.97
C CYS A 496 8.03 20.56 17.66
N VAL A 497 8.42 20.45 16.40
CA VAL A 497 9.69 20.94 15.87
C VAL A 497 9.39 22.12 14.95
N GLU A 498 10.07 23.24 15.18
CA GLU A 498 10.07 24.38 14.27
C GLU A 498 11.47 24.54 13.66
N LEU A 499 11.51 24.87 12.37
CA LEU A 499 12.72 25.08 11.57
C LEU A 499 12.54 26.37 10.77
N GLN A 500 13.58 27.19 10.67
CA GLN A 500 13.55 28.44 9.93
C GLN A 500 14.68 28.50 8.90
N ASP A 501 14.35 28.99 7.70
CA ASP A 501 15.28 29.33 6.63
C ASP A 501 14.99 30.76 6.12
N GLU A 502 16.00 31.44 5.56
CA GLU A 502 15.92 32.84 5.15
C GLU A 502 16.35 33.04 3.69
N VAL A 503 15.38 33.34 2.84
CA VAL A 503 15.59 33.49 1.40
C VAL A 503 16.07 34.90 1.07
N THR A 504 17.27 35.02 0.51
CA THR A 504 17.87 36.30 0.10
C THR A 504 18.27 36.25 -1.37
N ILE A 505 18.24 37.40 -2.04
CA ILE A 505 18.63 37.52 -3.45
C ILE A 505 19.68 38.62 -3.64
N GLN A 506 20.61 38.38 -4.57
CA GLN A 506 21.61 39.38 -4.94
C GLN A 506 21.02 40.45 -5.84
N ARG A 507 21.36 41.70 -5.56
CA ARG A 507 20.93 42.88 -6.31
C ARG A 507 22.17 43.60 -6.86
N PRO A 508 22.79 43.10 -7.95
CA PRO A 508 23.90 43.78 -8.59
C PRO A 508 23.42 45.00 -9.40
N LYS A 509 24.36 45.90 -9.75
CA LYS A 509 24.07 47.06 -10.62
C LYS A 509 23.85 46.66 -12.09
N PHE A 510 24.50 45.60 -12.52
CA PHE A 510 24.36 44.98 -13.83
C PHE A 510 24.26 43.46 -13.64
N CYS A 511 23.33 42.82 -14.32
CA CYS A 511 23.20 41.36 -14.33
C CYS A 511 23.51 40.88 -15.76
N ALA A 512 24.33 39.83 -15.88
CA ALA A 512 24.48 39.09 -17.13
C ALA A 512 23.22 38.24 -17.38
N ASP A 513 23.20 37.50 -18.50
CA ASP A 513 22.08 36.66 -18.91
C ASP A 513 21.55 35.80 -17.75
N GLN A 514 20.26 35.97 -17.45
CA GLN A 514 19.60 35.34 -16.32
C GLN A 514 19.17 33.92 -16.70
N GLU A 515 19.94 32.93 -16.26
CA GLU A 515 19.57 31.51 -16.42
C GLU A 515 18.57 31.07 -15.34
N VAL A 516 17.48 30.44 -15.77
CA VAL A 516 16.46 29.86 -14.88
C VAL A 516 17.01 28.61 -14.16
N SER A 517 16.79 28.51 -12.84
CA SER A 517 17.08 27.29 -12.06
C SER A 517 16.37 26.06 -12.65
N ILE A 518 17.10 24.94 -12.76
CA ILE A 518 16.58 23.66 -13.26
C ILE A 518 15.47 23.13 -12.34
N GLU A 519 15.61 23.33 -11.03
CA GLU A 519 14.63 22.93 -10.03
C GLU A 519 13.33 23.73 -10.15
N VAL A 520 13.43 25.05 -10.33
CA VAL A 520 12.27 25.94 -10.54
C VAL A 520 11.57 25.61 -11.87
N ASP A 521 12.33 25.37 -12.95
CA ASP A 521 11.76 24.96 -14.24
C ASP A 521 11.09 23.57 -14.16
N ARG A 522 11.72 22.58 -13.49
CA ARG A 522 11.14 21.24 -13.26
C ARG A 522 9.77 21.33 -12.59
N GLU A 523 9.65 22.13 -11.54
CA GLU A 523 8.40 22.29 -10.78
C GLU A 523 7.34 23.06 -11.58
N TRP A 524 7.71 24.10 -12.32
CA TRP A 524 6.80 24.77 -13.26
C TRP A 524 6.30 23.79 -14.34
N ASN A 525 7.17 22.95 -14.88
CA ASN A 525 6.82 21.92 -15.86
C ASN A 525 5.85 20.88 -15.27
N ARG A 526 6.04 20.46 -14.01
CA ARG A 526 5.12 19.59 -13.28
C ARG A 526 3.72 20.20 -13.16
N LEU A 527 3.64 21.45 -12.71
CA LEU A 527 2.36 22.15 -12.51
C LEU A 527 1.61 22.34 -13.84
N ARG A 528 2.32 22.83 -14.88
CA ARG A 528 1.75 23.01 -16.22
C ARG A 528 1.33 21.67 -16.87
N ALA A 529 2.03 20.58 -16.59
CA ALA A 529 1.61 19.25 -17.02
C ALA A 529 0.30 18.81 -16.36
N ALA A 530 0.14 19.05 -15.05
CA ALA A 530 -1.12 18.76 -14.35
C ALA A 530 -2.29 19.64 -14.87
N GLU A 531 -2.04 20.90 -15.19
CA GLU A 531 -3.01 21.80 -15.86
C GLU A 531 -3.38 21.28 -17.26
N ALA A 532 -2.41 20.84 -18.05
CA ALA A 532 -2.63 20.26 -19.38
C ALA A 532 -3.41 18.93 -19.29
N MET A 533 -3.07 18.05 -18.34
CA MET A 533 -3.83 16.82 -18.06
C MET A 533 -5.28 17.13 -17.66
N SER A 534 -5.51 18.12 -16.78
CA SER A 534 -6.86 18.52 -16.37
C SER A 534 -7.66 19.12 -17.54
N THR A 535 -7.02 19.92 -18.38
CA THR A 535 -7.65 20.50 -19.60
C THR A 535 -8.00 19.40 -20.60
N ALA A 536 -7.08 18.48 -20.88
CA ALA A 536 -7.31 17.32 -21.73
C ALA A 536 -8.41 16.40 -21.18
N ARG A 537 -8.51 16.24 -19.85
CA ARG A 537 -9.62 15.52 -19.19
C ARG A 537 -10.95 16.17 -19.55
N LEU A 538 -11.06 17.48 -19.35
CA LEU A 538 -12.31 18.22 -19.62
C LEU A 538 -12.70 18.15 -21.10
N ALA A 539 -11.75 18.17 -22.03
CA ALA A 539 -12.02 17.93 -23.45
C ALA A 539 -12.50 16.49 -23.72
N ALA A 540 -11.81 15.49 -23.18
CA ALA A 540 -12.15 14.08 -23.35
C ALA A 540 -13.52 13.71 -22.75
N GLU A 541 -13.89 14.27 -21.60
CA GLU A 541 -15.22 14.09 -20.99
C GLU A 541 -16.35 14.71 -21.82
N ARG A 542 -16.10 15.81 -22.55
CA ARG A 542 -17.03 16.34 -23.58
C ARG A 542 -17.04 15.50 -24.86
N GLY A 543 -16.20 14.48 -24.98
CA GLY A 543 -16.03 13.67 -26.17
C GLY A 543 -15.06 14.24 -27.22
N ALA A 544 -14.40 15.37 -26.94
CA ALA A 544 -13.42 15.98 -27.84
C ALA A 544 -12.02 15.35 -27.64
N LEU A 545 -11.86 14.07 -28.00
CA LEU A 545 -10.58 13.35 -27.83
C LEU A 545 -9.44 13.93 -28.69
N THR A 546 -9.75 14.45 -29.88
CA THR A 546 -8.75 15.11 -30.72
C THR A 546 -8.22 16.38 -30.05
N GLU A 547 -9.10 17.23 -29.51
CA GLU A 547 -8.75 18.39 -28.69
C GLU A 547 -7.88 17.97 -27.49
N ALA A 548 -8.28 16.93 -26.76
CA ALA A 548 -7.55 16.40 -25.61
C ALA A 548 -6.13 15.94 -25.96
N VAL A 549 -5.96 15.17 -27.05
CA VAL A 549 -4.64 14.71 -27.51
C VAL A 549 -3.77 15.86 -27.99
N SER A 550 -4.33 16.85 -28.70
CA SER A 550 -3.60 18.04 -29.14
C SER A 550 -3.13 18.93 -27.99
N VAL A 551 -3.93 19.10 -26.92
CA VAL A 551 -3.52 19.82 -25.70
C VAL A 551 -2.30 19.14 -25.07
N LEU A 552 -2.30 17.81 -24.97
CA LEU A 552 -1.15 17.06 -24.46
C LEU A 552 0.06 17.15 -25.41
N GLU A 553 -0.15 17.13 -26.73
CA GLU A 553 0.93 17.19 -27.73
C GLU A 553 1.63 18.56 -27.74
N GLU A 554 0.85 19.64 -27.70
CA GLU A 554 1.37 21.01 -27.62
C GLU A 554 2.18 21.21 -26.33
N PHE A 555 1.69 20.70 -25.19
CA PHE A 555 2.44 20.77 -23.94
C PHE A 555 3.72 19.92 -23.98
N ARG A 556 3.67 18.68 -24.49
CA ARG A 556 4.87 17.83 -24.64
C ARG A 556 5.93 18.48 -25.52
N LYS A 557 5.54 19.18 -26.59
CA LYS A 557 6.47 19.97 -27.40
C LYS A 557 7.16 21.05 -26.57
N LYS A 558 6.39 21.88 -25.85
CA LYS A 558 6.96 22.93 -24.97
C LYS A 558 7.86 22.34 -23.87
N LEU A 559 7.48 21.20 -23.30
CA LEU A 559 8.28 20.46 -22.32
C LEU A 559 9.63 20.01 -22.91
N SER A 560 9.66 19.54 -24.15
CA SER A 560 10.90 19.12 -24.82
C SER A 560 11.90 20.26 -25.06
N GLU A 561 11.42 21.51 -25.10
CA GLU A 561 12.19 22.74 -25.27
C GLU A 561 12.62 23.34 -23.91
N SER A 562 12.18 22.77 -22.77
CA SER A 562 12.45 23.29 -21.41
C SER A 562 13.90 23.10 -20.95
N ARG A 563 14.36 23.97 -20.04
CA ARG A 563 15.73 23.94 -19.49
C ARG A 563 15.99 22.62 -18.75
N ALA A 564 15.02 22.11 -18.01
CA ALA A 564 15.12 20.85 -17.29
C ALA A 564 15.33 19.65 -18.24
N VAL A 565 14.51 19.53 -19.31
CA VAL A 565 14.66 18.44 -20.29
C VAL A 565 15.97 18.54 -21.07
N VAL A 566 16.34 19.74 -21.53
CA VAL A 566 17.62 19.98 -22.23
C VAL A 566 18.83 19.64 -21.33
N SER A 567 18.69 19.79 -20.01
CA SER A 567 19.73 19.44 -19.03
C SER A 567 19.73 17.95 -18.62
N GLY A 568 18.85 17.12 -19.20
CA GLY A 568 18.77 15.68 -18.94
C GLY A 568 18.03 15.28 -17.66
N ASP A 569 17.15 16.16 -17.15
CA ASP A 569 16.41 15.91 -15.91
C ASP A 569 15.50 14.68 -16.00
N GLN A 570 15.74 13.70 -15.12
CA GLN A 570 15.04 12.41 -15.16
C GLN A 570 13.55 12.53 -14.83
N PHE A 571 13.16 13.50 -14.00
CA PHE A 571 11.76 13.72 -13.65
C PHE A 571 10.97 14.26 -14.85
N CYS A 572 11.47 15.28 -15.54
CA CYS A 572 10.80 15.81 -16.74
C CYS A 572 10.79 14.81 -17.91
N LEU A 573 11.82 13.96 -18.04
CA LEU A 573 11.82 12.86 -19.01
C LEU A 573 10.78 11.78 -18.70
N ALA A 574 10.60 11.42 -17.42
CA ALA A 574 9.51 10.54 -16.99
C ALA A 574 8.14 11.19 -17.22
N LEU A 575 8.00 12.49 -16.98
CA LEU A 575 6.77 13.24 -17.20
C LEU A 575 6.34 13.24 -18.68
N ASP A 576 7.27 13.43 -19.62
CA ASP A 576 6.97 13.29 -21.07
C ASP A 576 6.49 11.87 -21.43
N ALA A 577 7.13 10.85 -20.87
CA ALA A 577 6.75 9.45 -21.11
C ALA A 577 5.36 9.10 -20.53
N GLU A 578 4.98 9.69 -19.39
CA GLU A 578 3.62 9.59 -18.84
C GLU A 578 2.60 10.25 -19.78
N LEU A 579 2.86 11.49 -20.19
CA LEU A 579 1.97 12.24 -21.09
C LEU A 579 1.79 11.51 -22.42
N LYS A 580 2.84 10.87 -22.95
CA LYS A 580 2.77 10.00 -24.13
C LYS A 580 1.85 8.79 -23.91
N GLN A 581 2.00 8.07 -22.80
CA GLN A 581 1.12 6.92 -22.48
C GLN A 581 -0.34 7.36 -22.32
N LEU A 582 -0.58 8.54 -21.78
CA LEU A 582 -1.91 9.13 -21.67
C LEU A 582 -2.51 9.43 -23.06
N GLN A 583 -1.74 10.00 -23.99
CA GLN A 583 -2.17 10.18 -25.39
C GLN A 583 -2.52 8.84 -26.07
N GLU A 584 -1.68 7.81 -25.90
CA GLU A 584 -1.95 6.47 -26.45
C GLU A 584 -3.26 5.86 -25.88
N ARG A 585 -3.56 6.11 -24.60
CA ARG A 585 -4.82 5.70 -23.96
C ARG A 585 -6.03 6.57 -24.35
N MET A 586 -5.83 7.66 -25.09
CA MET A 586 -6.87 8.53 -25.66
C MET A 586 -7.14 8.26 -27.15
N ALA A 587 -6.54 7.23 -27.75
CA ALA A 587 -6.70 6.89 -29.17
C ALA A 587 -8.17 6.70 -29.62
N ASP A 588 -9.04 6.24 -28.72
CA ASP A 588 -10.49 6.10 -28.95
C ASP A 588 -11.29 6.20 -27.64
N HIS A 589 -12.62 6.40 -27.77
CA HIS A 589 -13.52 6.57 -26.63
C HIS A 589 -13.61 5.34 -25.71
N GLN A 590 -13.45 4.13 -26.23
CA GLN A 590 -13.54 2.91 -25.42
C GLN A 590 -12.25 2.73 -24.61
N ARG A 591 -11.08 2.98 -25.21
CA ARG A 591 -9.78 2.94 -24.52
C ARG A 591 -9.68 4.04 -23.46
N TYR A 592 -10.17 5.24 -23.75
CA TYR A 592 -10.24 6.32 -22.76
C TYR A 592 -11.17 5.96 -21.60
N ARG A 593 -12.38 5.48 -21.86
CA ARG A 593 -13.36 5.12 -20.80
C ARG A 593 -12.88 3.97 -19.90
N THR A 594 -12.30 2.93 -20.48
CA THR A 594 -11.90 1.71 -19.75
C THR A 594 -10.60 1.87 -18.97
N THR A 595 -9.62 2.62 -19.49
CA THR A 595 -8.30 2.73 -18.85
C THR A 595 -7.71 4.14 -18.84
N GLY A 596 -7.94 4.96 -19.88
CA GLY A 596 -7.36 6.29 -19.99
C GLY A 596 -7.79 7.25 -18.89
N ARG A 597 -9.09 7.31 -18.57
CA ARG A 597 -9.65 8.13 -17.48
C ARG A 597 -9.04 7.76 -16.13
N ALA A 598 -9.02 6.48 -15.77
CA ALA A 598 -8.48 6.02 -14.49
C ALA A 598 -6.96 6.24 -14.39
N TYR A 599 -6.21 6.01 -15.48
CA TYR A 599 -4.79 6.33 -15.57
C TYR A 599 -4.54 7.84 -15.35
N MET A 600 -5.30 8.69 -16.05
CA MET A 600 -5.23 10.16 -15.95
C MET A 600 -5.54 10.67 -14.54
N LEU A 601 -6.60 10.17 -13.90
CA LEU A 601 -6.99 10.56 -12.54
C LEU A 601 -5.97 10.06 -11.50
N SER A 602 -5.31 8.93 -11.73
CA SER A 602 -4.19 8.46 -10.89
C SER A 602 -2.95 9.34 -11.06
N GLY A 603 -2.60 9.75 -12.29
CA GLY A 603 -1.53 10.71 -12.58
C GLY A 603 -1.77 12.08 -11.94
N LEU A 604 -2.98 12.64 -12.13
CA LEU A 604 -3.41 13.88 -11.49
C LEU A 604 -3.36 13.80 -9.96
N SER A 605 -3.86 12.72 -9.34
CA SER A 605 -3.79 12.53 -7.87
C SER A 605 -2.34 12.48 -7.38
N SER A 606 -1.47 11.78 -8.13
CA SER A 606 -0.06 11.64 -7.83
C SER A 606 0.70 12.98 -7.89
N HIS A 607 0.51 13.78 -8.95
CA HIS A 607 1.13 15.10 -9.04
C HIS A 607 0.51 16.12 -8.08
N SER A 608 -0.82 16.08 -7.88
CA SER A 608 -1.52 16.97 -6.95
C SER A 608 -1.02 16.81 -5.51
N MET A 609 -0.83 15.56 -5.07
CA MET A 609 -0.32 15.21 -3.72
C MET A 609 1.20 15.04 -3.64
N GLN A 610 1.91 15.04 -4.78
CA GLN A 610 3.34 14.66 -4.90
C GLN A 610 3.66 13.29 -4.28
N ARG A 611 2.76 12.33 -4.45
CA ARG A 611 2.80 10.98 -3.86
C ARG A 611 2.78 9.93 -4.96
N ALA A 612 3.48 8.81 -4.76
CA ALA A 612 3.43 7.69 -5.70
C ALA A 612 2.05 7.00 -5.64
N THR A 613 1.38 6.91 -6.78
CA THR A 613 0.14 6.13 -6.96
C THR A 613 0.41 4.88 -7.79
N ALA A 614 -0.46 3.88 -7.71
CA ALA A 614 -0.44 2.82 -8.70
C ALA A 614 -1.04 3.35 -10.01
N ARG A 615 -0.29 3.15 -11.10
CA ARG A 615 -0.70 3.46 -12.47
C ARG A 615 -0.55 2.14 -13.25
N GLY A 616 -1.53 1.83 -14.12
CA GLY A 616 -1.66 0.52 -14.76
C GLY A 616 -0.41 0.02 -15.50
N ASN A 617 -0.29 -1.30 -15.69
CA ASN A 617 0.91 -1.97 -16.21
C ASN A 617 1.36 -1.41 -17.56
N SER A 618 2.30 -0.49 -17.56
CA SER A 618 3.14 -0.24 -18.73
C SER A 618 4.18 -1.35 -18.84
N THR A 619 4.30 -1.95 -20.02
CA THR A 619 5.31 -3.00 -20.29
C THR A 619 6.74 -2.47 -20.34
N ASP A 620 6.92 -1.15 -20.44
CA ASP A 620 8.22 -0.46 -20.46
C ASP A 620 8.53 0.19 -19.08
N SER A 621 8.15 -0.51 -18.01
CA SER A 621 8.08 0.00 -16.63
C SER A 621 9.41 0.32 -15.94
N ALA A 622 10.55 0.19 -16.62
CA ALA A 622 11.87 0.42 -16.00
C ALA A 622 12.12 1.88 -15.59
N ASN A 623 11.57 2.85 -16.34
CA ASN A 623 11.93 4.27 -16.19
C ASN A 623 10.80 5.16 -15.59
N LEU A 624 9.55 4.70 -15.59
CA LEU A 624 8.39 5.47 -15.11
C LEU A 624 7.99 5.17 -13.66
N VAL A 625 8.40 4.03 -13.11
CA VAL A 625 7.85 3.50 -11.86
C VAL A 625 8.37 4.25 -10.62
N GLY A 626 9.50 4.96 -10.69
CA GLY A 626 10.15 5.58 -9.53
C GLY A 626 9.63 6.95 -9.08
N VAL A 627 8.73 7.60 -9.82
CA VAL A 627 8.34 9.00 -9.52
C VAL A 627 7.56 9.08 -8.20
N TYR A 628 8.08 9.87 -7.25
CA TYR A 628 7.61 9.97 -5.85
C TYR A 628 7.66 8.67 -5.01
N GLN A 629 8.33 7.60 -5.48
CA GLN A 629 8.48 6.38 -4.68
C GLN A 629 9.58 6.57 -3.62
N THR A 630 9.24 6.40 -2.35
CA THR A 630 10.24 6.36 -1.27
C THR A 630 10.89 4.99 -1.17
N GLN A 631 12.07 4.90 -0.53
CA GLN A 631 12.79 3.62 -0.41
C GLN A 631 11.95 2.55 0.30
N SER A 632 11.14 2.95 1.30
CA SER A 632 10.19 2.06 1.99
C SER A 632 9.12 1.46 1.06
N MET A 633 8.61 2.26 0.11
CA MET A 633 7.67 1.78 -0.91
C MET A 633 8.33 0.76 -1.85
N VAL A 634 9.52 1.08 -2.35
CA VAL A 634 10.29 0.19 -3.25
C VAL A 634 10.57 -1.16 -2.58
N ASP A 635 10.97 -1.16 -1.32
CA ASP A 635 11.27 -2.41 -0.61
C ASP A 635 10.02 -3.22 -0.24
N MET A 636 8.89 -2.56 0.04
CA MET A 636 7.60 -3.27 0.17
C MET A 636 7.16 -3.91 -1.16
N VAL A 637 7.30 -3.21 -2.30
CA VAL A 637 6.97 -3.76 -3.63
C VAL A 637 7.91 -4.91 -4.01
N ARG A 638 9.21 -4.82 -3.73
CA ARG A 638 10.13 -5.96 -3.87
C ARG A 638 9.70 -7.14 -2.99
N ARG A 639 9.21 -6.87 -1.77
CA ARG A 639 8.70 -7.91 -0.86
C ARG A 639 7.40 -8.56 -1.34
N SER A 640 6.48 -7.81 -1.95
CA SER A 640 5.26 -8.40 -2.53
C SER A 640 5.58 -9.33 -3.69
N GLN A 641 6.51 -8.92 -4.55
CA GLN A 641 6.98 -9.71 -5.71
C GLN A 641 7.70 -10.99 -5.29
N MET A 642 8.56 -10.96 -4.25
CA MET A 642 9.20 -12.17 -3.71
C MET A 642 8.23 -13.17 -3.07
N LEU A 643 7.09 -12.70 -2.57
CA LEU A 643 6.01 -13.54 -2.01
C LEU A 643 4.91 -13.85 -3.05
N GLY A 644 5.07 -13.41 -4.28
CA GLY A 644 4.24 -13.77 -5.44
C GLY A 644 4.53 -15.18 -5.95
N PRO A 645 3.60 -15.86 -6.65
CA PRO A 645 4.01 -16.85 -7.64
C PRO A 645 4.90 -16.13 -8.68
N PRO A 646 5.91 -16.81 -9.25
CA PRO A 646 6.78 -16.16 -10.23
C PRO A 646 5.95 -15.63 -11.40
N SER A 647 6.06 -14.32 -11.66
CA SER A 647 5.47 -13.71 -12.84
C SER A 647 6.06 -14.35 -14.10
N PRO A 648 5.25 -14.58 -15.16
CA PRO A 648 5.77 -15.11 -16.41
C PRO A 648 6.70 -14.07 -17.03
N ARG A 649 8.02 -14.29 -16.88
CA ARG A 649 9.03 -13.45 -17.54
C ARG A 649 8.80 -13.50 -19.05
N GLY A 650 8.66 -12.33 -19.67
CA GLY A 650 8.56 -12.21 -21.12
C GLY A 650 9.76 -12.89 -21.83
N PRO A 651 9.59 -13.35 -23.08
CA PRO A 651 10.61 -14.12 -23.77
C PRO A 651 11.89 -13.30 -23.94
N VAL A 652 12.95 -13.73 -23.26
CA VAL A 652 14.30 -13.18 -23.42
C VAL A 652 14.74 -13.40 -24.87
N ARG A 653 14.83 -12.33 -25.66
CA ARG A 653 15.44 -12.40 -27.00
C ARG A 653 16.89 -12.85 -26.83
N PRO A 654 17.36 -13.88 -27.57
CA PRO A 654 18.76 -14.25 -27.54
C PRO A 654 19.59 -13.12 -28.13
N GLN A 655 20.58 -12.64 -27.37
CA GLN A 655 21.62 -11.78 -27.94
C GLN A 655 22.43 -12.61 -28.93
N GLY A 656 22.51 -12.15 -30.18
CA GLY A 656 23.38 -12.72 -31.19
C GLY A 656 24.85 -12.60 -30.77
N ARG A 657 25.64 -13.61 -31.13
CA ARG A 657 27.10 -13.55 -31.12
C ARG A 657 27.61 -12.91 -32.39
#